data_AF-M6U305-F1
#
_entry.id   AF-M6U305-F1
#
_cell.length_a   1.000
_cell.length_b   1.000
_cell.length_c   1.000
_cell.angle_alpha   90.00
_cell.angle_beta   90.00
_cell.angle_gamma   90.00
#
_symmetry.space_group_name_H-M   'P 1'
#
loop_
_entity.id
_entity.type
_entity.pdbx_description
1 polymer ?
#
loop_
_entity_poly.entity_id
_entity_poly.type
_entity_poly.pdbx_seq_one_letter_code
_entity_poly.pdbx_strand_id
1 'polypeptide(L)'
;MDLKKIQKRLDELEAEIVSLKKEISTHPNILESNEPSSTLEIHPTVSEKIPKKRSPEWELFLGGNFLGKLGLFSILLASVWFIKYAFDNRWVNESGRILIGLSIGFGVCLIGIQLARKKFRILPESVLGAGFSIVYLSLFGGYYYYDLFSLSEAFLYLSLLSIFSSGLAYWIRKEILYIFALIGSILSPVLISQGENSYQFLFGYLGFLNILLFLISRKIPWIVSSFFLLIANFALYHFWAIKNINQSGFIVPFSFINITYLLFVYGKIFFFSKLLQKSENSGGIFPQSNWIFYPIFLVLNSLSFGLMGYMQIEETYPKLGSHFILFGAILFSLWILLGRKKSESFDPSQLEIFETIHLYLLLGFTFAALLDFSEGNWLTFSWITFAGVVSLLSSKYGNIHLRYISAGFWVVALFKLYFFNPMDDVNRLFLLNERFALYFLSSLFLFGTYYIQKNRNLFWFHRGFIYMGIFTFILGTLIDVYHTVHNEHYRNLGYSYVLAFYAAVFLFIGFKYSFRSLRIAGFIVTTLLVGKFYFYDIWTMSKIVRIIAGFTLGAGFILVSLFYQKFKEKIINYQNTSGLFLFLLVIFASSFPLNAEKIDTKGYRYYKEIQIPKLSNKAGNVGEEENLFYGKIKLDEDIVRHSGINDRRIVHNGKTIPFISRNVMGAYEGGEKKVNLLFQEKDEDMNRIYVLKLPKIPSKTRYKSIVAEGPGEYEIKGNIYLGETLEDWKLDSNFTIYSYNGGNVSNEIKFNSGDEKFVRIEIDQNPSNINLEFTKVLYESVSEKMEFKKTVEKSDLEFGFNSDNRSSVFYFRNPMKVPIHRAMLFIKEKKFERKLNVFFKNSSKEFELLGDGAIFHKQNGLSDTNLVFAKPISSELKIEIFDGDDDPLTLEKMDVFILQEEIIFPLKLENDSESIQNLKIYYGNPYAFYPEFDFEKTFSESTYLNEVIIHKEHENENFGYSIGEPPVSTWIIRGFFFLGLTILAFLTYKVFRSKTLDLDGPVI
;
A
#
# COMPACT_ATOMS: atom_id res chain seq x y z
N MET A 1 -36.14 -39.59 94.39
CA MET A 1 -35.23 -39.00 93.37
C MET A 1 -34.03 -38.43 94.12
N ASP A 2 -32.80 -38.80 93.77
CA ASP A 2 -31.63 -38.56 94.63
C ASP A 2 -31.03 -37.16 94.42
N LEU A 3 -31.21 -36.30 95.43
CA LEU A 3 -30.74 -34.92 95.45
C LEU A 3 -29.21 -34.81 95.32
N LYS A 4 -28.41 -35.76 95.84
CA LYS A 4 -26.94 -35.68 95.73
C LYS A 4 -26.46 -35.81 94.29
N LYS A 5 -27.20 -36.56 93.47
CA LYS A 5 -26.91 -36.73 92.03
C LYS A 5 -27.33 -35.51 91.20
N ILE A 6 -28.27 -34.71 91.70
CA ILE A 6 -28.68 -33.43 91.10
C ILE A 6 -27.66 -32.34 91.48
N GLN A 7 -27.26 -32.27 92.75
CA GLN A 7 -26.28 -31.30 93.27
C GLN A 7 -24.97 -31.36 92.45
N LYS A 8 -24.35 -32.55 92.34
CA LYS A 8 -23.11 -32.74 91.56
C LYS A 8 -23.27 -32.31 90.09
N ARG A 9 -24.47 -32.49 89.51
CA ARG A 9 -24.74 -32.10 88.13
C ARG A 9 -24.94 -30.59 87.97
N LEU A 10 -25.39 -29.89 89.02
CA LEU A 10 -25.35 -28.42 89.10
C LEU A 10 -23.89 -27.95 89.12
N ASP A 11 -23.06 -28.50 90.00
CA ASP A 11 -21.64 -28.11 90.15
C ASP A 11 -20.85 -28.30 88.84
N GLU A 12 -21.09 -29.42 88.13
CA GLU A 12 -20.53 -29.69 86.80
C GLU A 12 -20.98 -28.66 85.74
N LEU A 13 -22.25 -28.23 85.76
CA LEU A 13 -22.81 -27.26 84.82
C LEU A 13 -22.37 -25.81 85.13
N GLU A 14 -22.21 -25.42 86.39
CA GLU A 14 -21.71 -24.08 86.74
C GLU A 14 -20.25 -23.90 86.28
N ALA A 15 -19.41 -24.94 86.40
CA ALA A 15 -18.05 -24.93 85.87
C ALA A 15 -18.01 -24.78 84.33
N GLU A 16 -18.92 -25.45 83.61
CA GLU A 16 -19.05 -25.37 82.15
C GLU A 16 -19.61 -24.00 81.69
N ILE A 17 -20.53 -23.40 82.46
CA ILE A 17 -21.02 -22.04 82.21
C ILE A 17 -19.92 -21.00 82.41
N VAL A 18 -19.05 -21.16 83.41
CA VAL A 18 -17.93 -20.24 83.68
C VAL A 18 -16.87 -20.27 82.58
N SER A 19 -16.60 -21.42 81.95
CA SER A 19 -15.67 -21.49 80.81
C SER A 19 -16.25 -20.81 79.56
N LEU A 20 -17.50 -21.11 79.19
CA LEU A 20 -18.18 -20.51 78.02
C LEU A 20 -18.31 -18.98 78.15
N LYS A 21 -18.58 -18.47 79.35
CA LYS A 21 -18.67 -17.02 79.62
C LYS A 21 -17.33 -16.29 79.41
N LYS A 22 -16.21 -17.02 79.42
CA LYS A 22 -14.85 -16.51 79.17
C LYS A 22 -14.46 -16.49 77.69
N GLU A 23 -15.08 -17.33 76.85
CA GLU A 23 -14.95 -17.23 75.38
C GLU A 23 -15.85 -16.12 74.82
N ILE A 24 -17.10 -16.03 75.28
CA ILE A 24 -18.11 -15.08 74.76
C ILE A 24 -17.69 -13.61 74.95
N SER A 25 -16.82 -13.30 75.91
CA SER A 25 -16.43 -11.93 76.27
C SER A 25 -15.40 -11.27 75.34
N THR A 26 -14.97 -11.93 74.25
CA THR A 26 -13.87 -11.41 73.39
C THR A 26 -14.27 -10.62 72.13
N HIS A 27 -15.54 -10.57 71.71
CA HIS A 27 -16.00 -9.78 70.54
C HIS A 27 -17.37 -9.12 70.81
N PRO A 28 -17.48 -7.77 70.85
CA PRO A 28 -18.72 -7.07 71.22
C PRO A 28 -19.53 -6.47 70.04
N ASN A 29 -20.84 -6.32 70.28
CA ASN A 29 -21.86 -5.48 69.62
C ASN A 29 -22.27 -5.84 68.16
N ILE A 30 -23.52 -6.18 67.80
CA ILE A 30 -24.92 -5.91 68.29
C ILE A 30 -25.54 -4.61 67.72
N LEU A 31 -26.87 -4.68 67.48
CA LEU A 31 -27.93 -3.65 67.26
C LEU A 31 -28.62 -3.79 65.87
N GLU A 32 -29.96 -3.84 65.74
CA GLU A 32 -31.03 -4.03 66.75
C GLU A 32 -32.39 -4.51 66.15
N SER A 33 -33.14 -5.32 66.93
CA SER A 33 -34.60 -5.60 66.96
C SER A 33 -35.56 -5.29 65.78
N ASN A 34 -36.37 -6.28 65.35
CA ASN A 34 -37.74 -6.50 65.91
C ASN A 34 -38.49 -7.73 65.34
N GLU A 35 -39.54 -8.16 66.06
CA GLU A 35 -40.37 -9.38 65.91
C GLU A 35 -41.70 -9.13 65.14
N PRO A 36 -42.64 -10.10 64.93
CA PRO A 36 -42.58 -11.56 65.11
C PRO A 36 -43.19 -12.44 63.98
N SER A 37 -43.07 -13.77 64.14
CA SER A 37 -43.88 -14.86 63.52
C SER A 37 -43.78 -15.09 61.99
N SER A 38 -43.59 -16.33 61.47
CA SER A 38 -43.86 -17.65 62.07
C SER A 38 -43.02 -18.82 61.49
N THR A 39 -42.84 -19.87 62.31
CA THR A 39 -42.65 -21.30 61.97
C THR A 39 -41.46 -21.77 61.10
N LEU A 40 -40.49 -22.35 61.81
CA LEU A 40 -39.89 -23.70 61.59
C LEU A 40 -39.16 -24.00 60.26
N GLU A 41 -37.81 -23.93 60.31
CA GLU A 41 -36.96 -24.94 59.66
C GLU A 41 -36.47 -25.97 60.69
N ILE A 42 -36.32 -27.23 60.25
CA ILE A 42 -35.67 -28.31 61.01
C ILE A 42 -34.39 -28.69 60.26
N HIS A 43 -33.23 -28.63 60.93
CA HIS A 43 -32.00 -29.22 60.42
C HIS A 43 -31.90 -30.71 60.78
N PRO A 44 -31.69 -31.59 59.79
CA PRO A 44 -31.05 -32.89 59.98
C PRO A 44 -29.61 -32.85 59.44
N THR A 45 -28.62 -33.14 60.28
CA THR A 45 -27.21 -33.25 59.90
C THR A 45 -26.85 -34.65 59.40
N VAL A 46 -25.97 -34.69 58.39
CA VAL A 46 -25.24 -35.87 57.86
C VAL A 46 -26.08 -36.97 57.18
N SER A 47 -25.95 -37.04 55.86
CA SER A 47 -26.05 -38.27 55.08
C SER A 47 -25.08 -38.18 53.89
N GLU A 48 -24.36 -39.27 53.59
CA GLU A 48 -23.32 -39.28 52.57
C GLU A 48 -23.87 -39.01 51.15
N LYS A 49 -23.38 -37.95 50.50
CA LYS A 49 -23.66 -37.71 49.09
C LYS A 49 -22.68 -38.46 48.19
N ILE A 50 -22.92 -39.76 48.06
CA ILE A 50 -22.53 -40.53 46.86
C ILE A 50 -22.94 -39.71 45.62
N PRO A 51 -22.08 -39.54 44.60
CA PRO A 51 -22.42 -38.80 43.39
C PRO A 51 -23.45 -39.56 42.55
N LYS A 52 -24.74 -39.41 42.90
CA LYS A 52 -25.86 -39.91 42.09
C LYS A 52 -25.90 -39.17 40.75
N LYS A 53 -25.29 -39.82 39.75
CA LYS A 53 -25.33 -39.50 38.32
C LYS A 53 -26.80 -39.38 37.87
N ARG A 54 -27.34 -38.16 37.88
CA ARG A 54 -28.62 -37.84 37.21
C ARG A 54 -28.41 -37.98 35.69
N SER A 55 -29.45 -38.41 34.99
CA SER A 55 -29.45 -38.50 33.52
C SER A 55 -29.28 -37.11 32.88
N PRO A 56 -28.75 -37.01 31.65
CA PRO A 56 -28.49 -35.72 31.03
C PRO A 56 -29.78 -34.98 30.68
N GLU A 57 -29.94 -33.73 31.12
CA GLU A 57 -31.13 -32.88 30.88
C GLU A 57 -31.30 -32.44 29.39
N TRP A 58 -30.56 -33.06 28.49
CA TRP A 58 -30.53 -32.76 27.05
C TRP A 58 -31.81 -33.21 26.33
N GLU A 59 -32.50 -34.23 26.85
CA GLU A 59 -33.81 -34.65 26.31
C GLU A 59 -34.89 -33.57 26.48
N LEU A 60 -34.91 -32.84 27.61
CA LEU A 60 -35.80 -31.68 27.78
C LEU A 60 -35.40 -30.52 26.87
N PHE A 61 -34.11 -30.32 26.63
CA PHE A 61 -33.60 -29.25 25.77
C PHE A 61 -33.95 -29.47 24.28
N LEU A 62 -33.95 -30.73 23.83
CA LEU A 62 -34.36 -31.12 22.48
C LEU A 62 -35.88 -31.22 22.32
N GLY A 63 -36.59 -31.81 23.29
CA GLY A 63 -38.02 -32.12 23.16
C GLY A 63 -38.97 -30.93 23.22
N GLY A 64 -38.71 -29.93 24.07
CA GLY A 64 -39.70 -28.89 24.38
C GLY A 64 -39.67 -27.62 23.52
N ASN A 65 -38.50 -27.25 22.97
CA ASN A 65 -38.29 -25.91 22.40
C ASN A 65 -37.40 -25.91 21.13
N PHE A 66 -37.23 -27.05 20.48
CA PHE A 66 -36.54 -27.15 19.19
C PHE A 66 -37.53 -27.07 18.02
N LEU A 67 -38.60 -27.87 18.06
CA LEU A 67 -39.70 -27.83 17.09
C LEU A 67 -40.38 -26.45 17.00
N GLY A 68 -40.60 -25.77 18.14
CA GLY A 68 -41.16 -24.41 18.15
C GLY A 68 -40.25 -23.38 17.46
N LYS A 69 -38.92 -23.52 17.62
CA LYS A 69 -37.94 -22.65 16.94
C LYS A 69 -37.83 -22.98 15.44
N LEU A 70 -37.92 -24.24 15.06
CA LEU A 70 -38.00 -24.65 13.65
C LEU A 70 -39.30 -24.15 12.99
N GLY A 71 -40.44 -24.21 13.67
CA GLY A 71 -41.70 -23.63 13.20
C GLY A 71 -41.58 -22.11 13.01
N LEU A 72 -41.04 -21.40 13.99
CA LEU A 72 -40.79 -19.95 13.90
C LEU A 72 -39.79 -19.60 12.78
N PHE A 73 -38.76 -20.42 12.59
CA PHE A 73 -37.77 -20.28 11.51
C PHE A 73 -38.40 -20.51 10.14
N SER A 74 -39.24 -21.53 9.97
CA SER A 74 -40.01 -21.77 8.73
C SER A 74 -41.02 -20.65 8.45
N ILE A 75 -41.65 -20.07 9.47
CA ILE A 75 -42.54 -18.90 9.30
C ILE A 75 -41.73 -17.66 8.88
N LEU A 76 -40.52 -17.45 9.43
CA LEU A 76 -39.61 -16.41 8.97
C LEU A 76 -39.14 -16.63 7.52
N LEU A 77 -38.74 -17.85 7.16
CA LEU A 77 -38.37 -18.21 5.78
C LEU A 77 -39.54 -18.01 4.80
N ALA A 78 -40.73 -18.48 5.16
CA ALA A 78 -41.94 -18.28 4.37
C ALA A 78 -42.33 -16.81 4.26
N SER A 79 -42.12 -16.00 5.30
CA SER A 79 -42.34 -14.55 5.26
C SER A 79 -41.34 -13.86 4.34
N VAL A 80 -40.06 -14.23 4.39
CA VAL A 80 -39.01 -13.70 3.48
C VAL A 80 -39.29 -14.11 2.03
N TRP A 81 -39.68 -15.36 1.78
CA TRP A 81 -40.08 -15.82 0.44
C TRP A 81 -41.38 -15.17 -0.05
N PHE A 82 -42.38 -14.96 0.82
CA PHE A 82 -43.62 -14.26 0.46
C PHE A 82 -43.38 -12.78 0.17
N ILE A 83 -42.56 -12.09 0.97
CA ILE A 83 -42.14 -10.70 0.72
C ILE A 83 -41.36 -10.62 -0.59
N LYS A 84 -40.42 -11.54 -0.83
CA LYS A 84 -39.71 -11.61 -2.11
C LYS A 84 -40.68 -11.86 -3.28
N TYR A 85 -41.61 -12.81 -3.15
CA TYR A 85 -42.60 -13.11 -4.18
C TYR A 85 -43.52 -11.92 -4.46
N ALA A 86 -43.93 -11.15 -3.45
CA ALA A 86 -44.69 -9.91 -3.61
C ALA A 86 -43.87 -8.78 -4.25
N PHE A 87 -42.55 -8.74 -4.05
CA PHE A 87 -41.64 -7.81 -4.71
C PHE A 87 -41.36 -8.20 -6.18
N ASP A 88 -41.09 -9.48 -6.43
CA ASP A 88 -40.88 -10.07 -7.76
C ASP A 88 -42.13 -9.91 -8.65
N ASN A 89 -43.34 -10.08 -8.09
CA ASN A 89 -44.62 -9.87 -8.79
C ASN A 89 -45.17 -8.43 -8.73
N ARG A 90 -44.39 -7.44 -8.27
CA ARG A 90 -44.78 -6.02 -8.15
C ARG A 90 -46.08 -5.72 -7.37
N TRP A 91 -46.49 -6.59 -6.44
CA TRP A 91 -47.70 -6.37 -5.61
C TRP A 91 -47.58 -5.16 -4.68
N VAL A 92 -46.35 -4.76 -4.35
CA VAL A 92 -46.06 -3.52 -3.63
C VAL A 92 -45.15 -2.66 -4.50
N ASN A 93 -45.65 -1.46 -4.84
CA ASN A 93 -44.91 -0.42 -5.57
C ASN A 93 -43.67 0.01 -4.78
N GLU A 94 -42.62 0.49 -5.44
CA GLU A 94 -41.28 0.72 -4.87
C GLU A 94 -41.34 1.59 -3.61
N SER A 95 -42.05 2.71 -3.67
CA SER A 95 -42.29 3.64 -2.55
C SER A 95 -42.98 2.97 -1.35
N GLY A 96 -43.89 2.03 -1.60
CA GLY A 96 -44.56 1.24 -0.56
C GLY A 96 -43.61 0.31 0.19
N ARG A 97 -42.60 -0.25 -0.50
CA ARG A 97 -41.58 -1.12 0.12
C ARG A 97 -40.76 -0.33 1.15
N ILE A 98 -40.38 0.90 0.78
CA ILE A 98 -39.61 1.79 1.65
C ILE A 98 -40.46 2.30 2.82
N LEU A 99 -41.73 2.69 2.58
CA LEU A 99 -42.65 3.08 3.66
C LEU A 99 -42.88 1.95 4.68
N ILE A 100 -42.97 0.69 4.25
CA ILE A 100 -43.06 -0.46 5.16
C ILE A 100 -41.77 -0.61 5.98
N GLY A 101 -40.60 -0.54 5.34
CA GLY A 101 -39.30 -0.61 6.02
C GLY A 101 -39.12 0.49 7.07
N LEU A 102 -39.42 1.74 6.72
CA LEU A 102 -39.42 2.89 7.62
C LEU A 102 -40.39 2.69 8.80
N SER A 103 -41.62 2.25 8.52
CA SER A 103 -42.65 2.02 9.55
C SER A 103 -42.23 0.94 10.55
N ILE A 104 -41.61 -0.14 10.09
CA ILE A 104 -41.04 -1.19 10.94
C ILE A 104 -39.88 -0.62 11.77
N GLY A 105 -38.93 0.09 11.14
CA GLY A 105 -37.77 0.66 11.82
C GLY A 105 -38.14 1.65 12.94
N PHE A 106 -39.08 2.57 12.67
CA PHE A 106 -39.60 3.49 13.69
C PHE A 106 -40.43 2.77 14.76
N GLY A 107 -41.23 1.76 14.40
CA GLY A 107 -41.97 0.93 15.36
C GLY A 107 -41.04 0.20 16.34
N VAL A 108 -39.95 -0.40 15.83
CA VAL A 108 -38.90 -1.02 16.64
C VAL A 108 -38.19 0.01 17.52
N CYS A 109 -37.91 1.21 17.02
CA CYS A 109 -37.37 2.30 17.85
C CYS A 109 -38.31 2.69 19.01
N LEU A 110 -39.62 2.83 18.75
CA LEU A 110 -40.61 3.16 19.77
C LEU A 110 -40.71 2.08 20.86
N ILE A 111 -40.67 0.80 20.47
CA ILE A 111 -40.58 -0.33 21.41
C ILE A 111 -39.29 -0.23 22.24
N GLY A 112 -38.15 0.09 21.62
CA GLY A 112 -36.87 0.35 22.30
C GLY A 112 -36.98 1.47 23.35
N ILE A 113 -37.57 2.61 23.00
CA ILE A 113 -37.82 3.72 23.94
C ILE A 113 -38.74 3.27 25.10
N GLN A 114 -39.78 2.49 24.81
CA GLN A 114 -40.72 2.00 25.84
C GLN A 114 -40.04 1.02 26.80
N LEU A 115 -39.16 0.13 26.30
CA LEU A 115 -38.35 -0.78 27.11
C LEU A 115 -37.31 -0.02 27.96
N ALA A 116 -36.70 1.03 27.42
CA ALA A 116 -35.79 1.90 28.17
C ALA A 116 -36.52 2.61 29.33
N ARG A 117 -37.73 3.14 29.09
CA ARG A 117 -38.59 3.72 30.14
C ARG A 117 -38.96 2.69 31.22
N LYS A 118 -39.11 1.40 30.87
CA LYS A 118 -39.33 0.29 31.80
C LYS A 118 -38.05 -0.20 32.52
N LYS A 119 -36.92 0.50 32.40
CA LYS A 119 -35.63 0.22 33.08
C LYS A 119 -35.00 -1.17 32.81
N PHE A 120 -35.32 -1.81 31.67
CA PHE A 120 -34.59 -3.02 31.26
C PHE A 120 -33.11 -2.67 30.98
N ARG A 121 -32.16 -3.42 31.58
CA ARG A 121 -30.74 -3.01 31.65
C ARG A 121 -29.91 -3.20 30.36
N ILE A 122 -30.35 -4.03 29.42
CA ILE A 122 -29.56 -4.45 28.24
C ILE A 122 -30.41 -4.43 26.96
N LEU A 123 -31.61 -5.03 27.01
CA LEU A 123 -32.47 -5.19 25.83
C LEU A 123 -32.82 -3.90 25.04
N PRO A 124 -33.07 -2.73 25.67
CA PRO A 124 -33.51 -1.54 24.93
C PRO A 124 -32.47 -1.01 23.93
N GLU A 125 -31.18 -1.12 24.27
CA GLU A 125 -30.09 -0.55 23.49
C GLU A 125 -29.91 -1.27 22.15
N SER A 126 -29.93 -2.61 22.16
CA SER A 126 -29.88 -3.41 20.93
C SER A 126 -31.15 -3.25 20.08
N VAL A 127 -32.33 -3.09 20.71
CA VAL A 127 -33.60 -2.85 20.00
C VAL A 127 -33.59 -1.48 19.32
N LEU A 128 -33.11 -0.43 19.98
CA LEU A 128 -32.92 0.89 19.38
C LEU A 128 -31.91 0.84 18.21
N GLY A 129 -30.77 0.17 18.39
CA GLY A 129 -29.77 -0.02 17.33
C GLY A 129 -30.32 -0.75 16.11
N ALA A 130 -31.10 -1.82 16.32
CA ALA A 130 -31.77 -2.56 15.25
C ALA A 130 -32.82 -1.70 14.52
N GLY A 131 -33.64 -0.94 15.26
CA GLY A 131 -34.62 -0.02 14.68
C GLY A 131 -33.96 1.05 13.81
N PHE A 132 -32.91 1.70 14.31
CA PHE A 132 -32.13 2.66 13.52
C PHE A 132 -31.50 2.02 12.28
N SER A 133 -30.96 0.81 12.39
CA SER A 133 -30.38 0.07 11.25
C SER A 133 -31.41 -0.23 10.16
N ILE A 134 -32.66 -0.56 10.54
CA ILE A 134 -33.76 -0.80 9.59
C ILE A 134 -34.17 0.49 8.89
N VAL A 135 -34.31 1.61 9.61
CA VAL A 135 -34.58 2.92 8.98
C VAL A 135 -33.46 3.29 8.01
N TYR A 136 -32.21 3.09 8.43
CA TYR A 136 -31.02 3.38 7.64
C TYR A 136 -30.99 2.59 6.31
N LEU A 137 -31.17 1.27 6.39
CA LEU A 137 -31.22 0.41 5.20
C LEU A 137 -32.44 0.69 4.31
N SER A 138 -33.56 1.15 4.87
CA SER A 138 -34.74 1.54 4.10
C SER A 138 -34.49 2.82 3.30
N LEU A 139 -33.88 3.84 3.91
CA LEU A 139 -33.52 5.08 3.22
C LEU A 139 -32.48 4.82 2.12
N PHE A 140 -31.41 4.07 2.42
CA PHE A 140 -30.40 3.72 1.44
C PHE A 140 -30.98 2.86 0.30
N GLY A 141 -31.81 1.86 0.61
CA GLY A 141 -32.43 1.01 -0.39
C GLY A 141 -33.40 1.76 -1.32
N GLY A 142 -34.07 2.80 -0.80
CA GLY A 142 -34.92 3.70 -1.60
C GLY A 142 -34.13 4.52 -2.63
N TYR A 143 -32.92 4.94 -2.27
CA TYR A 143 -31.97 5.55 -3.20
C TYR A 143 -31.44 4.51 -4.21
N TYR A 144 -30.69 3.51 -3.74
CA TYR A 144 -29.82 2.68 -4.59
C TYR A 144 -30.54 1.67 -5.50
N TYR A 145 -31.74 1.18 -5.13
CA TYR A 145 -32.45 0.14 -5.89
C TYR A 145 -33.68 0.63 -6.63
N TYR A 146 -34.11 1.87 -6.39
CA TYR A 146 -35.45 2.34 -6.78
C TYR A 146 -35.52 3.81 -7.21
N ASP A 147 -34.41 4.56 -7.14
CA ASP A 147 -34.31 5.98 -7.52
C ASP A 147 -35.39 6.90 -6.90
N LEU A 148 -35.92 6.53 -5.72
CA LEU A 148 -37.01 7.22 -5.03
C LEU A 148 -36.57 8.54 -4.37
N PHE A 149 -35.27 8.75 -4.24
CA PHE A 149 -34.64 9.92 -3.64
C PHE A 149 -33.44 10.33 -4.49
N SER A 150 -33.21 11.63 -4.66
CA SER A 150 -31.94 12.11 -5.21
C SER A 150 -30.76 11.85 -4.25
N LEU A 151 -29.53 11.89 -4.78
CA LEU A 151 -28.28 11.82 -4.01
C LEU A 151 -28.29 12.74 -2.77
N SER A 152 -28.76 13.98 -2.98
CA SER A 152 -28.85 15.03 -1.96
C SER A 152 -29.87 14.72 -0.86
N GLU A 153 -31.04 14.21 -1.23
CA GLU A 153 -32.10 13.83 -0.28
C GLU A 153 -31.71 12.61 0.53
N ALA A 154 -31.16 11.58 -0.12
CA ALA A 154 -30.68 10.36 0.53
C ALA A 154 -29.65 10.68 1.62
N PHE A 155 -28.66 11.53 1.32
CA PHE A 155 -27.71 11.98 2.32
C PHE A 155 -28.33 12.84 3.43
N LEU A 156 -29.24 13.76 3.07
CA LEU A 156 -29.91 14.63 4.04
C LEU A 156 -30.68 13.79 5.08
N TYR A 157 -31.41 12.76 4.64
CA TYR A 157 -32.14 11.87 5.54
C TYR A 157 -31.21 11.02 6.41
N LEU A 158 -30.15 10.44 5.83
CA LEU A 158 -29.17 9.64 6.60
C LEU A 158 -28.35 10.49 7.58
N SER A 159 -28.09 11.76 7.25
CA SER A 159 -27.44 12.73 8.13
C SER A 159 -28.34 13.16 9.29
N LEU A 160 -29.62 13.47 9.03
CA LEU A 160 -30.59 13.77 10.08
C LEU A 160 -30.78 12.58 11.04
N LEU A 161 -30.85 11.35 10.49
CA LEU A 161 -30.93 10.12 11.27
C LEU A 161 -29.68 9.91 12.16
N SER A 162 -28.50 10.21 11.63
CA SER A 162 -27.21 10.13 12.34
C SER A 162 -27.09 11.16 13.47
N ILE A 163 -27.56 12.40 13.24
CA ILE A 163 -27.62 13.46 14.26
C ILE A 163 -28.62 13.09 15.36
N PHE A 164 -29.83 12.64 14.98
CA PHE A 164 -30.88 12.27 15.94
C PHE A 164 -30.47 11.07 16.81
N SER A 165 -29.95 10.00 16.22
CA SER A 165 -29.47 8.82 16.96
C SER A 165 -28.28 9.15 17.86
N SER A 166 -27.33 10.00 17.42
CA SER A 166 -26.23 10.49 18.24
C SER A 166 -26.70 11.34 19.43
N GLY A 167 -27.66 12.25 19.22
CA GLY A 167 -28.25 13.07 20.28
C GLY A 167 -29.03 12.24 21.30
N LEU A 168 -29.76 11.22 20.83
CA LEU A 168 -30.51 10.30 21.67
C LEU A 168 -29.57 9.39 22.49
N ALA A 169 -28.44 8.97 21.91
CA ALA A 169 -27.38 8.25 22.64
C ALA A 169 -26.70 9.12 23.71
N TYR A 170 -26.43 10.39 23.42
CA TYR A 170 -25.91 11.37 24.40
C TYR A 170 -26.91 11.59 25.55
N TRP A 171 -28.21 11.70 25.25
CA TRP A 171 -29.26 11.90 26.25
C TRP A 171 -29.48 10.69 27.16
N ILE A 172 -29.54 9.48 26.59
CA ILE A 172 -29.65 8.22 27.34
C ILE A 172 -28.31 7.85 28.03
N ARG A 173 -27.20 8.47 27.61
CA ARG A 173 -25.82 8.21 28.06
C ARG A 173 -25.41 6.75 27.90
N LYS A 174 -25.58 6.18 26.70
CA LYS A 174 -25.12 4.81 26.38
C LYS A 174 -24.23 4.76 25.14
N GLU A 175 -22.99 4.30 25.32
CA GLU A 175 -21.96 4.23 24.28
C GLU A 175 -22.36 3.32 23.12
N ILE A 176 -22.98 2.17 23.38
CA ILE A 176 -23.39 1.21 22.34
C ILE A 176 -24.39 1.83 21.34
N LEU A 177 -25.29 2.69 21.81
CA LEU A 177 -26.24 3.38 20.94
C LEU A 177 -25.55 4.45 20.08
N TYR A 178 -24.52 5.09 20.62
CA TYR A 178 -23.67 6.00 19.86
C TYR A 178 -22.77 5.25 18.87
N ILE A 179 -22.39 3.99 19.13
CA ILE A 179 -21.71 3.14 18.14
C ILE A 179 -22.64 2.81 16.97
N PHE A 180 -23.92 2.49 17.19
CA PHE A 180 -24.88 2.33 16.07
C PHE A 180 -25.02 3.63 15.25
N ALA A 181 -25.09 4.79 15.91
CA ALA A 181 -25.11 6.10 15.24
C ALA A 181 -23.82 6.37 14.44
N LEU A 182 -22.64 6.03 15.00
CA LEU A 182 -21.34 6.14 14.33
C LEU A 182 -21.22 5.18 13.14
N ILE A 183 -21.68 3.94 13.26
CA ILE A 183 -21.70 2.96 12.14
C ILE A 183 -22.51 3.55 10.98
N GLY A 184 -23.73 4.05 11.25
CA GLY A 184 -24.53 4.74 10.24
C GLY A 184 -23.82 5.97 9.67
N SER A 185 -23.27 6.84 10.51
CA SER A 185 -22.54 8.04 10.08
C SER A 185 -21.38 7.68 9.14
N ILE A 186 -20.48 6.81 9.60
CA ILE A 186 -19.30 6.35 8.87
C ILE A 186 -19.69 5.67 7.55
N LEU A 187 -20.79 4.91 7.52
CA LEU A 187 -21.31 4.27 6.30
C LEU A 187 -22.11 5.21 5.36
N SER A 188 -22.41 6.45 5.76
CA SER A 188 -23.18 7.39 4.94
C SER A 188 -22.51 7.74 3.61
N PRO A 189 -21.24 8.19 3.57
CA PRO A 189 -20.56 8.35 2.29
C PRO A 189 -20.33 7.00 1.61
N VAL A 190 -20.00 5.96 2.39
CA VAL A 190 -19.69 4.58 1.93
C VAL A 190 -20.77 4.03 1.01
N LEU A 191 -22.03 4.20 1.38
CA LEU A 191 -23.15 3.66 0.61
C LEU A 191 -23.61 4.58 -0.52
N ILE A 192 -23.37 5.89 -0.43
CA ILE A 192 -23.83 6.90 -1.41
C ILE A 192 -22.82 7.13 -2.55
N SER A 193 -21.56 6.70 -2.37
CA SER A 193 -20.45 6.86 -3.31
C SER A 193 -20.75 6.42 -4.76
N GLN A 194 -20.73 7.37 -5.70
CA GLN A 194 -20.82 7.12 -7.14
C GLN A 194 -19.51 6.65 -7.79
N GLY A 195 -18.38 6.66 -7.06
CA GLY A 195 -17.09 6.12 -7.51
C GLY A 195 -16.07 7.13 -8.05
N GLU A 196 -16.43 8.43 -8.10
CA GLU A 196 -15.50 9.54 -8.34
C GLU A 196 -14.39 9.62 -7.27
N ASN A 197 -13.45 10.57 -7.38
CA ASN A 197 -12.42 10.82 -6.37
C ASN A 197 -12.58 12.16 -5.62
N SER A 198 -13.76 12.49 -5.08
CA SER A 198 -13.94 13.75 -4.33
C SER A 198 -13.49 13.61 -2.85
N TYR A 199 -12.21 13.26 -2.68
CA TYR A 199 -11.51 13.00 -1.42
C TYR A 199 -11.59 14.14 -0.40
N GLN A 200 -11.71 15.38 -0.90
CA GLN A 200 -11.76 16.59 -0.08
C GLN A 200 -12.89 16.53 0.94
N PHE A 201 -14.07 16.02 0.55
CA PHE A 201 -15.15 15.79 1.49
C PHE A 201 -14.96 14.56 2.36
N LEU A 202 -14.45 13.42 1.84
CA LEU A 202 -14.26 12.22 2.69
C LEU A 202 -13.52 12.61 3.98
N PHE A 203 -12.44 13.37 3.83
CA PHE A 203 -11.64 13.86 4.93
C PHE A 203 -12.27 15.05 5.68
N GLY A 204 -13.06 15.90 5.03
CA GLY A 204 -13.89 16.92 5.70
C GLY A 204 -14.99 16.33 6.60
N TYR A 205 -15.67 15.28 6.14
CA TYR A 205 -16.74 14.57 6.84
C TYR A 205 -16.21 13.73 7.99
N LEU A 206 -15.15 12.95 7.74
CA LEU A 206 -14.44 12.26 8.82
C LEU A 206 -13.88 13.28 9.81
N GLY A 207 -13.29 14.40 9.35
CA GLY A 207 -12.87 15.51 10.22
C GLY A 207 -14.01 16.02 11.11
N PHE A 208 -15.20 16.25 10.54
CA PHE A 208 -16.40 16.64 11.28
C PHE A 208 -16.81 15.57 12.32
N LEU A 209 -16.81 14.28 11.98
CA LEU A 209 -17.12 13.21 12.94
C LEU A 209 -16.08 13.14 14.08
N ASN A 210 -14.79 13.36 13.78
CA ASN A 210 -13.74 13.40 14.80
C ASN A 210 -13.90 14.62 15.74
N ILE A 211 -14.30 15.78 15.20
CA ILE A 211 -14.65 16.97 16.00
C ILE A 211 -15.91 16.72 16.85
N LEU A 212 -16.95 16.08 16.30
CA LEU A 212 -18.19 15.76 17.01
C LEU A 212 -17.94 14.78 18.16
N LEU A 213 -17.19 13.70 17.92
CA LEU A 213 -16.73 12.77 18.96
C LEU A 213 -15.91 13.50 20.03
N PHE A 214 -14.98 14.37 19.64
CA PHE A 214 -14.16 15.16 20.56
C PHE A 214 -15.01 16.07 21.46
N LEU A 215 -16.04 16.72 20.91
CA LEU A 215 -16.98 17.56 21.65
C LEU A 215 -17.84 16.74 22.65
N ILE A 216 -18.33 15.57 22.25
CA ILE A 216 -19.08 14.64 23.13
C ILE A 216 -18.16 14.11 24.25
N SER A 217 -16.91 13.76 23.91
CA SER A 217 -15.90 13.21 24.82
C SER A 217 -15.49 14.17 25.94
N ARG A 218 -15.75 15.48 25.81
CA ARG A 218 -15.59 16.47 26.89
C ARG A 218 -16.54 16.24 28.08
N LYS A 219 -17.64 15.50 27.88
CA LYS A 219 -18.69 15.29 28.89
C LYS A 219 -18.90 13.83 29.26
N ILE A 220 -18.67 12.88 28.34
CA ILE A 220 -18.86 11.44 28.61
C ILE A 220 -17.61 10.65 28.18
N PRO A 221 -16.98 9.87 29.07
CA PRO A 221 -15.73 9.17 28.78
C PRO A 221 -15.98 7.86 28.02
N TRP A 222 -16.31 7.96 26.74
CA TRP A 222 -16.48 6.82 25.83
C TRP A 222 -15.18 6.56 25.06
N ILE A 223 -14.71 5.31 25.07
CA ILE A 223 -13.44 4.90 24.46
C ILE A 223 -13.63 3.88 23.33
N VAL A 224 -14.62 2.99 23.41
CA VAL A 224 -14.90 2.03 22.34
C VAL A 224 -15.40 2.76 21.09
N SER A 225 -16.19 3.84 21.26
CA SER A 225 -16.53 4.76 20.17
C SER A 225 -15.30 5.47 19.57
N SER A 226 -14.30 5.81 20.41
CA SER A 226 -13.03 6.38 19.93
C SER A 226 -12.25 5.37 19.10
N PHE A 227 -12.14 4.12 19.56
CA PHE A 227 -11.52 3.03 18.81
C PHE A 227 -12.22 2.81 17.46
N PHE A 228 -13.54 2.76 17.45
CA PHE A 228 -14.31 2.53 16.23
C PHE A 228 -14.07 3.64 15.20
N LEU A 229 -14.12 4.92 15.60
CA LEU A 229 -13.84 6.02 14.69
C LEU A 229 -12.37 6.05 14.23
N LEU A 230 -11.40 5.75 15.11
CA LEU A 230 -9.99 5.66 14.72
C LEU A 230 -9.73 4.55 13.70
N ILE A 231 -10.31 3.37 13.89
CA ILE A 231 -10.21 2.25 12.95
C ILE A 231 -10.89 2.60 11.62
N ALA A 232 -12.05 3.26 11.65
CA ALA A 232 -12.73 3.74 10.45
C ALA A 232 -11.89 4.79 9.69
N ASN A 233 -11.33 5.79 10.39
CA ASN A 233 -10.41 6.76 9.79
C ASN A 233 -9.24 6.06 9.09
N PHE A 234 -8.65 5.03 9.70
CA PHE A 234 -7.54 4.27 9.13
C PHE A 234 -7.95 3.42 7.92
N ALA A 235 -9.02 2.64 8.03
CA ALA A 235 -9.50 1.80 6.94
C ALA A 235 -9.92 2.65 5.73
N LEU A 236 -10.69 3.72 5.95
CA LEU A 236 -11.16 4.60 4.88
C LEU A 236 -10.01 5.36 4.20
N TYR A 237 -9.08 5.92 4.98
CA TYR A 237 -7.88 6.54 4.43
C TYR A 237 -7.06 5.54 3.60
N HIS A 238 -6.84 4.33 4.10
CA HIS A 238 -6.01 3.32 3.43
C HIS A 238 -6.67 2.77 2.15
N PHE A 239 -7.97 2.45 2.18
CA PHE A 239 -8.70 1.99 0.99
C PHE A 239 -8.79 3.06 -0.10
N TRP A 240 -8.93 4.33 0.29
CA TRP A 240 -8.79 5.45 -0.63
C TRP A 240 -7.37 5.55 -1.18
N ALA A 241 -6.36 5.55 -0.30
CA ALA A 241 -4.97 5.78 -0.65
C ALA A 241 -4.43 4.80 -1.69
N ILE A 242 -4.69 3.49 -1.53
CA ILE A 242 -4.22 2.43 -2.44
C ILE A 242 -4.53 2.71 -3.92
N LYS A 243 -5.64 3.41 -4.20
CA LYS A 243 -6.07 3.72 -5.58
C LYS A 243 -5.85 5.19 -5.94
N ASN A 244 -6.09 6.09 -4.99
CA ASN A 244 -6.37 7.50 -5.27
C ASN A 244 -5.32 8.46 -4.65
N ILE A 245 -4.29 7.98 -3.93
CA ILE A 245 -3.31 8.88 -3.30
C ILE A 245 -2.49 9.67 -4.34
N ASN A 246 -2.09 9.01 -5.43
CA ASN A 246 -1.48 9.62 -6.63
C ASN A 246 -2.41 10.59 -7.36
N GLN A 247 -3.71 10.53 -7.07
CA GLN A 247 -4.78 11.28 -7.72
C GLN A 247 -5.32 12.39 -6.80
N SER A 248 -4.45 13.01 -5.99
CA SER A 248 -4.90 13.89 -4.91
C SER A 248 -3.98 15.05 -4.60
N GLY A 249 -4.59 16.21 -4.32
CA GLY A 249 -3.89 17.37 -3.78
C GLY A 249 -3.45 17.11 -2.33
N PHE A 250 -2.14 17.05 -2.11
CA PHE A 250 -1.44 16.74 -0.84
C PHE A 250 -2.05 17.37 0.43
N ILE A 251 -2.53 18.62 0.33
CA ILE A 251 -2.87 19.47 1.47
C ILE A 251 -4.00 18.87 2.33
N VAL A 252 -5.09 18.39 1.72
CA VAL A 252 -6.27 17.95 2.49
C VAL A 252 -6.05 16.60 3.18
N PRO A 253 -5.54 15.54 2.51
CA PRO A 253 -5.21 14.27 3.16
C PRO A 253 -4.15 14.45 4.26
N PHE A 254 -3.09 15.22 4.00
CA PHE A 254 -2.04 15.49 5.00
C PHE A 254 -2.58 16.27 6.20
N SER A 255 -3.42 17.29 5.97
CA SER A 255 -4.09 18.03 7.06
C SER A 255 -5.00 17.13 7.88
N PHE A 256 -5.75 16.22 7.26
CA PHE A 256 -6.63 15.28 7.95
C PHE A 256 -5.88 14.33 8.89
N ILE A 257 -4.74 13.77 8.44
CA ILE A 257 -3.88 12.92 9.27
C ILE A 257 -3.41 13.68 10.52
N ASN A 258 -2.87 14.89 10.32
CA ASN A 258 -2.34 15.72 11.40
C ASN A 258 -3.47 16.16 12.36
N ILE A 259 -4.60 16.66 11.85
CA ILE A 259 -5.74 17.11 12.66
C ILE A 259 -6.33 15.95 13.47
N THR A 260 -6.53 14.78 12.86
CA THR A 260 -7.07 13.59 13.54
C THR A 260 -6.15 13.13 14.67
N TYR A 261 -4.85 13.02 14.40
CA TYR A 261 -3.84 12.69 15.40
C TYR A 261 -3.84 13.69 16.57
N LEU A 262 -3.83 15.00 16.25
CA LEU A 262 -3.84 16.07 17.25
C LEU A 262 -5.13 16.09 18.08
N LEU A 263 -6.31 15.95 17.47
CA LEU A 263 -7.60 15.88 18.17
C LEU A 263 -7.63 14.73 19.17
N PHE A 264 -7.16 13.54 18.76
CA PHE A 264 -7.11 12.38 19.63
C PHE A 264 -6.08 12.54 20.76
N VAL A 265 -4.84 12.97 20.49
CA VAL A 265 -3.84 13.15 21.57
C VAL A 265 -4.24 14.29 22.51
N TYR A 266 -4.69 15.45 22.00
CA TYR A 266 -5.15 16.57 22.82
C TYR A 266 -6.37 16.18 23.67
N GLY A 267 -7.35 15.46 23.10
CA GLY A 267 -8.49 14.92 23.85
C GLY A 267 -8.05 13.96 24.96
N LYS A 268 -7.07 13.10 24.68
CA LYS A 268 -6.49 12.14 25.64
C LYS A 268 -5.63 12.79 26.74
N ILE A 269 -5.18 14.04 26.54
CA ILE A 269 -4.43 14.84 27.53
C ILE A 269 -5.34 15.69 28.42
N PHE A 270 -6.37 16.35 27.88
CA PHE A 270 -7.12 17.38 28.63
C PHE A 270 -8.46 16.92 29.24
N PHE A 271 -9.13 15.91 28.67
CA PHE A 271 -10.52 15.58 29.04
C PHE A 271 -10.71 14.12 29.43
N PHE A 272 -9.96 13.21 28.82
CA PHE A 272 -10.08 11.78 29.03
C PHE A 272 -9.37 11.24 30.27
N SER A 273 -8.72 12.06 31.11
CA SER A 273 -8.20 11.59 32.41
C SER A 273 -9.29 11.00 33.32
N LYS A 274 -10.55 11.37 33.06
CA LYS A 274 -11.76 10.80 33.68
C LYS A 274 -12.20 9.43 33.16
N LEU A 275 -11.53 8.84 32.16
CA LEU A 275 -11.75 7.42 31.75
C LEU A 275 -11.32 6.44 32.83
N LEU A 276 -10.27 6.78 33.58
CA LEU A 276 -9.63 5.88 34.55
C LEU A 276 -10.22 6.02 35.96
N GLN A 277 -11.02 7.06 36.19
CA GLN A 277 -11.89 7.14 37.36
C GLN A 277 -13.00 6.09 37.21
N LYS A 278 -13.12 5.19 38.21
CA LYS A 278 -14.13 4.11 38.27
C LYS A 278 -15.55 4.67 38.39
N SER A 279 -16.10 5.16 37.28
CA SER A 279 -17.48 5.66 37.17
C SER A 279 -18.36 4.62 36.48
N GLU A 280 -19.07 3.82 37.28
CA GLU A 280 -20.05 2.85 36.78
C GLU A 280 -21.22 3.55 36.06
N ASN A 281 -21.49 4.81 36.41
CA ASN A 281 -22.49 5.69 35.79
C ASN A 281 -22.02 6.36 34.48
N SER A 282 -20.87 5.96 33.91
CA SER A 282 -20.35 6.49 32.64
C SER A 282 -21.10 5.97 31.40
N GLY A 283 -21.78 4.83 31.50
CA GLY A 283 -22.54 4.24 30.39
C GLY A 283 -21.69 3.76 29.20
N GLY A 284 -20.38 3.62 29.39
CA GLY A 284 -19.48 2.94 28.46
C GLY A 284 -19.67 1.42 28.50
N ILE A 285 -19.15 0.72 27.48
CA ILE A 285 -19.30 -0.74 27.34
C ILE A 285 -18.37 -1.51 28.29
N PHE A 286 -17.11 -1.07 28.41
CA PHE A 286 -16.09 -1.73 29.24
C PHE A 286 -15.37 -0.76 30.22
N PRO A 287 -16.09 0.01 31.05
CA PRO A 287 -15.49 1.10 31.85
C PRO A 287 -14.43 0.61 32.85
N GLN A 288 -14.54 -0.62 33.35
CA GLN A 288 -13.55 -1.24 34.24
C GLN A 288 -12.24 -1.60 33.51
N SER A 289 -12.26 -1.77 32.19
CA SER A 289 -11.11 -2.14 31.35
C SER A 289 -10.45 -0.95 30.64
N ASN A 290 -10.91 0.28 30.90
CA ASN A 290 -10.40 1.51 30.29
C ASN A 290 -8.88 1.67 30.44
N TRP A 291 -8.28 1.07 31.47
CA TRP A 291 -6.82 1.09 31.73
C TRP A 291 -6.00 0.27 30.74
N ILE A 292 -6.61 -0.69 30.05
CA ILE A 292 -6.01 -1.46 28.95
C ILE A 292 -6.28 -0.77 27.61
N PHE A 293 -7.51 -0.28 27.43
CA PHE A 293 -7.93 0.41 26.21
C PHE A 293 -7.19 1.74 25.99
N TYR A 294 -6.93 2.54 27.02
CA TYR A 294 -6.23 3.83 26.89
C TYR A 294 -4.79 3.69 26.32
N PRO A 295 -3.92 2.80 26.83
CA PRO A 295 -2.61 2.53 26.23
C PRO A 295 -2.67 2.12 24.76
N ILE A 296 -3.50 1.14 24.43
CA ILE A 296 -3.62 0.58 23.07
C ILE A 296 -4.10 1.67 22.11
N PHE A 297 -5.04 2.52 22.54
CA PHE A 297 -5.54 3.63 21.73
C PHE A 297 -4.45 4.63 21.34
N LEU A 298 -3.60 5.03 22.29
CA LEU A 298 -2.50 5.97 22.02
C LEU A 298 -1.45 5.38 21.07
N VAL A 299 -1.14 4.09 21.20
CA VAL A 299 -0.25 3.37 20.27
C VAL A 299 -0.86 3.32 18.87
N LEU A 300 -2.10 2.87 18.72
CA LEU A 300 -2.77 2.78 17.40
C LEU A 300 -2.93 4.14 16.72
N ASN A 301 -3.30 5.19 17.46
CA ASN A 301 -3.43 6.55 16.91
C ASN A 301 -2.09 7.07 16.38
N SER A 302 -1.00 6.77 17.09
CA SER A 302 0.34 7.21 16.71
C SER A 302 0.93 6.39 15.56
N LEU A 303 0.65 5.08 15.50
CA LEU A 303 1.01 4.24 14.36
C LEU A 303 0.21 4.61 13.11
N SER A 304 -1.09 4.91 13.24
CA SER A 304 -1.93 5.40 12.13
C SER A 304 -1.36 6.70 11.56
N PHE A 305 -1.06 7.67 12.42
CA PHE A 305 -0.40 8.93 12.03
C PHE A 305 0.90 8.68 11.24
N GLY A 306 1.77 7.81 11.76
CA GLY A 306 3.03 7.47 11.12
C GLY A 306 2.85 6.82 9.75
N LEU A 307 2.03 5.77 9.66
CA LEU A 307 1.81 5.01 8.43
C LEU A 307 1.11 5.85 7.35
N MET A 308 0.03 6.55 7.68
CA MET A 308 -0.70 7.40 6.74
C MET A 308 0.18 8.54 6.20
N GLY A 309 0.87 9.25 7.10
CA GLY A 309 1.69 10.41 6.72
C GLY A 309 2.98 10.02 6.00
N TYR A 310 3.53 8.83 6.31
CA TYR A 310 4.60 8.24 5.53
C TYR A 310 4.12 7.90 4.12
N MET A 311 3.01 7.17 3.96
CA MET A 311 2.43 6.87 2.63
C MET A 311 2.18 8.14 1.81
N GLN A 312 1.61 9.19 2.40
CA GLN A 312 1.37 10.46 1.71
C GLN A 312 2.66 11.15 1.26
N ILE A 313 3.71 11.16 2.11
CA ILE A 313 4.96 11.86 1.81
C ILE A 313 5.91 11.01 0.95
N GLU A 314 5.90 9.68 1.08
CA GLU A 314 6.62 8.78 0.18
C GLU A 314 6.11 8.92 -1.26
N GLU A 315 4.80 8.95 -1.48
CA GLU A 315 4.26 9.09 -2.84
C GLU A 315 4.39 10.52 -3.39
N THR A 316 4.12 11.55 -2.57
CA THR A 316 4.15 12.96 -3.04
C THR A 316 5.58 13.52 -3.13
N TYR A 317 6.45 13.15 -2.18
CA TYR A 317 7.81 13.67 -2.04
C TYR A 317 8.79 12.57 -1.59
N PRO A 318 9.12 11.57 -2.42
CA PRO A 318 9.84 10.34 -2.02
C PRO A 318 11.14 10.51 -1.21
N LYS A 319 11.79 11.67 -1.28
CA LYS A 319 13.02 11.99 -0.55
C LYS A 319 12.79 12.55 0.87
N LEU A 320 11.54 12.63 1.35
CA LEU A 320 11.15 13.21 2.63
C LEU A 320 10.42 12.25 3.59
N GLY A 321 10.23 10.98 3.23
CA GLY A 321 9.54 9.98 4.08
C GLY A 321 10.17 9.87 5.48
N SER A 322 11.47 9.60 5.54
CA SER A 322 12.28 9.61 6.77
C SER A 322 12.18 10.92 7.55
N HIS A 323 12.13 12.08 6.90
CA HIS A 323 11.96 13.38 7.57
C HIS A 323 10.60 13.48 8.27
N PHE A 324 9.53 12.93 7.69
CA PHE A 324 8.23 12.88 8.34
C PHE A 324 8.23 11.94 9.55
N ILE A 325 8.83 10.75 9.44
CA ILE A 325 8.96 9.83 10.59
C ILE A 325 9.80 10.50 11.70
N LEU A 326 10.88 11.21 11.34
CA LEU A 326 11.71 11.97 12.29
C LEU A 326 10.93 13.12 12.95
N PHE A 327 10.07 13.82 12.20
CA PHE A 327 9.14 14.81 12.73
C PHE A 327 8.15 14.19 13.71
N GLY A 328 7.63 12.98 13.44
CA GLY A 328 6.83 12.19 14.38
C GLY A 328 7.58 11.91 15.70
N ALA A 329 8.85 11.50 15.61
CA ALA A 329 9.70 11.33 16.79
C ALA A 329 9.87 12.64 17.60
N ILE A 330 10.07 13.77 16.92
CA ILE A 330 10.11 15.11 17.54
C ILE A 330 8.79 15.42 18.25
N LEU A 331 7.64 15.21 17.60
CA LEU A 331 6.31 15.40 18.19
C LEU A 331 6.11 14.56 19.46
N PHE A 332 6.46 13.27 19.46
CA PHE A 332 6.34 12.43 20.66
C PHE A 332 7.23 12.94 21.81
N SER A 333 8.44 13.43 21.52
CA SER A 333 9.31 14.04 22.54
C SER A 333 8.72 15.33 23.12
N LEU A 334 8.05 16.15 22.30
CA LEU A 334 7.34 17.35 22.74
C LEU A 334 6.11 16.99 23.60
N TRP A 335 5.35 15.96 23.23
CA TRP A 335 4.20 15.49 24.01
C TRP A 335 4.59 15.04 25.42
N ILE A 336 5.71 14.34 25.60
CA ILE A 336 6.23 13.99 26.93
C ILE A 336 6.50 15.26 27.78
N LEU A 337 7.15 16.26 27.19
CA LEU A 337 7.46 17.52 27.88
C LEU A 337 6.21 18.35 28.19
N LEU A 338 5.19 18.32 27.32
CA LEU A 338 3.90 18.97 27.53
C LEU A 338 3.05 18.27 28.60
N GLY A 339 3.06 16.94 28.64
CA GLY A 339 2.40 16.14 29.68
C GLY A 339 2.98 16.46 31.06
N ARG A 340 4.32 16.47 31.20
CA ARG A 340 5.00 16.84 32.44
C ARG A 340 4.72 18.27 32.90
N LYS A 341 4.67 19.25 31.98
CA LYS A 341 4.28 20.63 32.31
C LYS A 341 2.82 20.73 32.82
N LYS A 342 2.02 19.67 32.70
CA LYS A 342 0.63 19.58 33.13
C LYS A 342 0.38 18.39 34.06
N SER A 343 1.39 17.96 34.82
CA SER A 343 1.28 16.87 35.80
C SER A 343 0.09 17.02 36.74
N GLU A 344 -0.21 18.25 37.19
CA GLU A 344 -1.39 18.64 37.98
C GLU A 344 -2.76 18.22 37.36
N SER A 345 -2.82 17.94 36.06
CA SER A 345 -4.03 17.52 35.34
C SER A 345 -4.19 16.00 35.18
N PHE A 346 -3.21 15.21 35.63
CA PHE A 346 -3.17 13.75 35.50
C PHE A 346 -3.05 13.10 36.89
N ASP A 347 -3.66 11.92 37.09
CA ASP A 347 -3.18 11.04 38.17
C ASP A 347 -1.75 10.56 37.81
N PRO A 348 -0.83 10.40 38.78
CA PRO A 348 0.58 10.06 38.49
C PRO A 348 0.77 8.79 37.63
N SER A 349 -0.08 7.78 37.81
CA SER A 349 -0.08 6.55 37.02
C SER A 349 -0.50 6.76 35.57
N GLN A 350 -1.41 7.70 35.30
CA GLN A 350 -1.81 8.06 33.92
C GLN A 350 -0.66 8.77 33.20
N LEU A 351 0.02 9.68 33.89
CA LEU A 351 1.18 10.38 33.35
C LEU A 351 2.31 9.40 33.02
N GLU A 352 2.65 8.47 33.93
CA GLU A 352 3.70 7.48 33.65
C GLU A 352 3.34 6.54 32.49
N ILE A 353 2.08 6.11 32.37
CA ILE A 353 1.61 5.33 31.20
C ILE A 353 1.77 6.16 29.92
N PHE A 354 1.28 7.40 29.91
CA PHE A 354 1.34 8.30 28.76
C PHE A 354 2.79 8.56 28.32
N GLU A 355 3.68 8.88 29.26
CA GLU A 355 5.12 9.08 29.01
C GLU A 355 5.76 7.82 28.44
N THR A 356 5.49 6.66 29.02
CA THR A 356 6.12 5.39 28.63
C THR A 356 5.75 5.01 27.20
N ILE A 357 4.48 5.21 26.81
CA ILE A 357 4.01 5.00 25.44
C ILE A 357 4.70 5.97 24.47
N HIS A 358 4.71 7.27 24.77
CA HIS A 358 5.34 8.26 23.90
C HIS A 358 6.86 8.09 23.81
N LEU A 359 7.50 7.56 24.86
CA LEU A 359 8.92 7.22 24.86
C LEU A 359 9.23 6.00 23.96
N TYR A 360 8.36 4.99 23.94
CA TYR A 360 8.50 3.87 23.00
C TYR A 360 8.22 4.29 21.55
N LEU A 361 7.23 5.16 21.32
CA LEU A 361 6.94 5.73 20.00
C LEU A 361 8.08 6.62 19.49
N LEU A 362 8.63 7.49 20.34
CA LEU A 362 9.84 8.28 20.09
C LEU A 362 10.99 7.37 19.62
N LEU A 363 11.30 6.30 20.37
CA LEU A 363 12.36 5.37 20.01
C LEU A 363 12.06 4.61 18.70
N GLY A 364 10.84 4.10 18.53
CA GLY A 364 10.43 3.36 17.33
C GLY A 364 10.50 4.21 16.06
N PHE A 365 10.00 5.45 16.10
CA PHE A 365 10.05 6.37 14.96
C PHE A 365 11.47 6.87 14.70
N THR A 366 12.29 7.10 15.74
CA THR A 366 13.72 7.42 15.52
C THR A 366 14.42 6.28 14.78
N PHE A 367 14.14 5.02 15.13
CA PHE A 367 14.70 3.86 14.45
C PHE A 367 14.18 3.72 13.00
N ALA A 368 12.87 3.90 12.78
CA ALA A 368 12.27 3.83 11.44
C ALA A 368 12.75 4.96 10.51
N ALA A 369 12.92 6.19 11.03
CA ALA A 369 13.48 7.31 10.27
C ALA A 369 14.95 7.06 9.88
N LEU A 370 15.75 6.48 10.79
CA LEU A 370 17.13 6.07 10.50
C LEU A 370 17.20 4.89 9.53
N LEU A 371 16.20 4.00 9.54
CA LEU A 371 16.10 2.87 8.62
C LEU A 371 15.82 3.32 7.18
N ASP A 372 14.84 4.20 6.96
CA ASP A 372 14.54 4.75 5.63
C ASP A 372 15.67 5.65 5.10
N PHE A 373 16.22 6.54 5.94
CA PHE A 373 17.24 7.51 5.49
C PHE A 373 18.60 6.89 5.11
N SER A 374 18.97 5.75 5.71
CA SER A 374 20.35 5.25 5.62
C SER A 374 20.51 4.22 4.50
N GLU A 375 21.33 4.54 3.49
CA GLU A 375 21.61 3.66 2.35
C GLU A 375 22.90 2.83 2.58
N GLY A 376 22.90 1.56 2.17
CA GLY A 376 24.08 0.68 2.17
C GLY A 376 24.79 0.55 3.54
N ASN A 377 26.11 0.70 3.56
CA ASN A 377 26.98 0.60 4.74
C ASN A 377 26.52 1.49 5.91
N TRP A 378 26.00 2.69 5.61
CA TRP A 378 25.54 3.65 6.62
C TRP A 378 24.35 3.12 7.43
N LEU A 379 23.54 2.21 6.88
CA LEU A 379 22.42 1.61 7.60
C LEU A 379 22.88 0.73 8.77
N THR A 380 23.97 -0.03 8.60
CA THR A 380 24.56 -0.82 9.69
C THR A 380 25.15 0.09 10.76
N PHE A 381 25.83 1.18 10.38
CA PHE A 381 26.33 2.21 11.30
C PHE A 381 25.20 2.88 12.09
N SER A 382 24.10 3.27 11.44
CA SER A 382 22.93 3.88 12.07
C SER A 382 22.28 2.94 13.09
N TRP A 383 22.15 1.64 12.77
CA TRP A 383 21.58 0.65 13.70
C TRP A 383 22.45 0.44 14.94
N ILE A 384 23.77 0.31 14.78
CA ILE A 384 24.73 0.19 15.89
C ILE A 384 24.72 1.44 16.76
N THR A 385 24.76 2.62 16.14
CA THR A 385 24.77 3.92 16.85
C THR A 385 23.47 4.14 17.62
N PHE A 386 22.31 3.79 17.03
CA PHE A 386 21.03 3.86 17.72
C PHE A 386 20.95 2.90 18.91
N ALA A 387 21.30 1.62 18.73
CA ALA A 387 21.34 0.65 19.82
C ALA A 387 22.30 1.10 20.95
N GLY A 388 23.47 1.64 20.59
CA GLY A 388 24.45 2.23 21.50
C GLY A 388 23.92 3.41 22.30
N VAL A 389 23.34 4.42 21.66
CA VAL A 389 22.77 5.60 22.34
C VAL A 389 21.62 5.21 23.27
N VAL A 390 20.68 4.39 22.80
CA VAL A 390 19.52 3.96 23.61
C VAL A 390 19.94 3.11 24.80
N SER A 391 20.93 2.22 24.64
CA SER A 391 21.46 1.42 25.74
C SER A 391 22.30 2.25 26.74
N LEU A 392 23.04 3.27 26.30
CA LEU A 392 23.73 4.20 27.21
C LEU A 392 22.73 5.04 28.02
N LEU A 393 21.64 5.51 27.38
CA LEU A 393 20.56 6.22 28.07
C LEU A 393 19.83 5.32 29.08
N SER A 394 19.43 4.10 28.70
CA SER A 394 18.79 3.15 29.63
C SER A 394 19.72 2.70 30.77
N SER A 395 21.02 2.68 30.53
CA SER A 395 22.04 2.48 31.57
C SER A 395 22.07 3.63 32.56
N LYS A 396 22.20 4.87 32.07
CA LYS A 396 22.32 6.09 32.89
C LYS A 396 21.05 6.41 33.69
N TYR A 397 19.88 6.32 33.06
CA TYR A 397 18.59 6.72 33.65
C TYR A 397 17.84 5.58 34.35
N GLY A 398 18.43 4.38 34.45
CA GLY A 398 18.01 3.33 35.38
C GLY A 398 16.75 2.52 35.01
N ASN A 399 15.87 3.04 34.15
CA ASN A 399 14.62 2.39 33.74
C ASN A 399 14.87 0.97 33.18
N ILE A 400 14.23 -0.02 33.81
CA ILE A 400 14.40 -1.45 33.50
C ILE A 400 13.84 -1.85 32.13
N HIS A 401 12.70 -1.29 31.71
CA HIS A 401 12.05 -1.64 30.45
C HIS A 401 12.88 -1.19 29.24
N LEU A 402 13.46 0.02 29.32
CA LEU A 402 14.35 0.55 28.29
C LEU A 402 15.63 -0.29 28.13
N ARG A 403 16.06 -1.01 29.17
CA ARG A 403 17.22 -1.93 29.09
C ARG A 403 16.90 -3.16 28.26
N TYR A 404 15.74 -3.78 28.49
CA TYR A 404 15.25 -4.90 27.66
C TYR A 404 15.05 -4.47 26.20
N ILE A 405 14.40 -3.32 25.96
CA ILE A 405 14.23 -2.76 24.61
C ILE A 405 15.58 -2.50 23.93
N SER A 406 16.55 -1.92 24.66
CA SER A 406 17.88 -1.68 24.12
C SER A 406 18.66 -2.97 23.80
N ALA A 407 18.43 -4.05 24.54
CA ALA A 407 18.98 -5.37 24.21
C ALA A 407 18.32 -5.98 22.97
N GLY A 408 17.02 -5.76 22.74
CA GLY A 408 16.34 -6.11 21.50
C GLY A 408 16.96 -5.42 20.28
N PHE A 409 17.16 -4.09 20.35
CA PHE A 409 17.87 -3.35 19.31
C PHE A 409 19.32 -3.84 19.12
N TRP A 410 20.03 -4.25 20.18
CA TRP A 410 21.35 -4.86 20.05
C TRP A 410 21.34 -6.21 19.33
N VAL A 411 20.36 -7.09 19.60
CA VAL A 411 20.23 -8.37 18.86
C VAL A 411 20.00 -8.11 17.38
N VAL A 412 19.12 -7.16 17.03
CA VAL A 412 18.81 -6.78 15.64
C VAL A 412 20.03 -6.15 14.95
N ALA A 413 20.75 -5.24 15.62
CA ALA A 413 21.95 -4.59 15.08
C ALA A 413 23.10 -5.57 14.84
N LEU A 414 23.38 -6.47 15.80
CA LEU A 414 24.44 -7.47 15.67
C LEU A 414 24.08 -8.56 14.65
N PHE A 415 22.82 -8.99 14.59
CA PHE A 415 22.36 -9.94 13.56
C PHE A 415 22.57 -9.37 12.14
N LYS A 416 22.25 -8.09 11.92
CA LYS A 416 22.58 -7.44 10.64
C LYS A 416 24.10 -7.40 10.39
N LEU A 417 24.88 -6.94 11.38
CA LEU A 417 26.34 -6.82 11.25
C LEU A 417 27.02 -8.15 10.90
N TYR A 418 26.54 -9.27 11.45
CA TYR A 418 27.16 -10.59 11.30
C TYR A 418 26.75 -11.33 10.03
N PHE A 419 25.50 -11.16 9.55
CA PHE A 419 24.94 -11.97 8.46
C PHE A 419 24.56 -11.18 7.20
N PHE A 420 24.33 -9.87 7.29
CA PHE A 420 23.76 -9.03 6.23
C PHE A 420 24.56 -7.74 6.00
N ASN A 421 25.90 -7.85 6.07
CA ASN A 421 26.81 -6.74 5.83
C ASN A 421 27.85 -7.09 4.73
N PRO A 422 27.40 -7.29 3.47
CA PRO A 422 28.28 -7.49 2.32
C PRO A 422 28.98 -6.18 1.96
N MET A 423 30.12 -5.93 2.60
CA MET A 423 31.08 -4.94 2.16
C MET A 423 32.09 -5.61 1.23
N ASP A 424 32.62 -4.87 0.27
CA ASP A 424 33.76 -5.26 -0.56
C ASP A 424 34.93 -4.30 -0.31
N ASP A 425 35.87 -4.72 0.53
CA ASP A 425 37.06 -3.95 0.94
C ASP A 425 38.28 -4.47 0.16
N VAL A 426 38.24 -4.34 -1.16
CA VAL A 426 39.43 -4.63 -1.98
C VAL A 426 40.52 -3.61 -1.63
N ASN A 427 41.69 -4.09 -1.22
CA ASN A 427 42.89 -3.31 -0.88
C ASN A 427 42.74 -2.33 0.32
N ARG A 428 42.48 -2.83 1.53
CA ARG A 428 42.55 -2.06 2.79
C ARG A 428 43.45 -2.72 3.84
N LEU A 429 43.95 -1.93 4.79
CA LEU A 429 44.87 -2.36 5.83
C LEU A 429 44.17 -3.15 6.94
N PHE A 430 44.89 -4.14 7.49
CA PHE A 430 44.45 -4.95 8.64
C PHE A 430 44.10 -4.06 9.84
N LEU A 431 42.94 -4.29 10.44
CA LEU A 431 42.30 -3.52 11.51
C LEU A 431 42.01 -2.02 11.19
N LEU A 432 42.23 -1.57 9.96
CA LEU A 432 42.04 -0.19 9.50
C LEU A 432 41.11 -0.14 8.28
N ASN A 433 39.92 -0.73 8.44
CA ASN A 433 38.85 -0.79 7.44
C ASN A 433 37.46 -0.56 8.06
N GLU A 434 36.48 -0.24 7.21
CA GLU A 434 35.10 0.09 7.63
C GLU A 434 34.41 -1.09 8.35
N ARG A 435 34.62 -2.33 7.89
CA ARG A 435 34.13 -3.53 8.59
C ARG A 435 34.58 -3.53 10.05
N PHE A 436 35.88 -3.56 10.30
CA PHE A 436 36.41 -3.66 11.65
C PHE A 436 35.99 -2.46 12.53
N ALA A 437 35.89 -1.26 11.95
CA ALA A 437 35.39 -0.09 12.65
C ALA A 437 33.95 -0.28 13.20
N LEU A 438 33.05 -0.97 12.48
CA LEU A 438 31.70 -1.28 12.97
C LEU A 438 31.70 -2.31 14.11
N TYR A 439 32.53 -3.36 14.03
CA TYR A 439 32.69 -4.34 15.12
C TYR A 439 33.30 -3.68 16.37
N PHE A 440 34.30 -2.81 16.20
CA PHE A 440 34.92 -2.04 17.28
C PHE A 440 33.94 -1.05 17.92
N LEU A 441 33.21 -0.26 17.12
CA LEU A 441 32.19 0.68 17.61
C LEU A 441 31.08 -0.03 18.40
N SER A 442 30.59 -1.16 17.88
CA SER A 442 29.62 -2.01 18.57
C SER A 442 30.14 -2.46 19.94
N SER A 443 31.37 -2.97 19.96
CA SER A 443 32.05 -3.43 21.17
C SER A 443 32.24 -2.29 22.18
N LEU A 444 32.62 -1.09 21.72
CA LEU A 444 32.83 0.09 22.56
C LEU A 444 31.54 0.54 23.26
N PHE A 445 30.40 0.61 22.56
CA PHE A 445 29.11 0.88 23.20
C PHE A 445 28.69 -0.23 24.18
N LEU A 446 28.90 -1.51 23.82
CA LEU A 446 28.62 -2.65 24.69
C LEU A 446 29.48 -2.66 25.98
N PHE A 447 30.73 -2.18 25.91
CA PHE A 447 31.57 -1.98 27.09
C PHE A 447 31.16 -0.75 27.90
N GLY A 448 30.79 0.36 27.26
CA GLY A 448 30.31 1.57 27.93
C GLY A 448 29.02 1.33 28.73
N THR A 449 28.07 0.58 28.17
CA THR A 449 26.82 0.20 28.85
C THR A 449 27.09 -0.71 30.05
N TYR A 450 27.92 -1.74 29.89
CA TYR A 450 28.37 -2.56 31.03
C TYR A 450 29.05 -1.71 32.11
N TYR A 451 29.95 -0.79 31.74
CA TYR A 451 30.69 0.04 32.68
C TYR A 451 29.75 0.91 33.56
N ILE A 452 28.70 1.47 32.98
CA ILE A 452 27.67 2.25 33.69
C ILE A 452 26.77 1.33 34.55
N GLN A 453 26.45 0.13 34.07
CA GLN A 453 25.55 -0.79 34.78
C GLN A 453 26.20 -1.61 35.90
N LYS A 454 27.52 -1.90 35.85
CA LYS A 454 28.22 -2.82 36.78
C LYS A 454 28.07 -2.45 38.26
N ASN A 455 27.87 -1.17 38.58
CA ASN A 455 27.70 -0.65 39.94
C ASN A 455 26.23 -0.56 40.40
N ARG A 456 25.25 -0.94 39.57
CA ARG A 456 23.82 -0.87 39.91
C ARG A 456 23.27 -2.26 40.24
N ASN A 457 22.39 -2.32 41.24
CA ASN A 457 22.05 -3.53 41.99
C ASN A 457 21.05 -4.48 41.27
N LEU A 458 21.25 -4.72 39.97
CA LEU A 458 20.38 -5.54 39.11
C LEU A 458 21.12 -6.83 38.70
N PHE A 459 20.59 -7.97 39.16
CA PHE A 459 21.23 -9.27 39.02
C PHE A 459 21.33 -9.74 37.56
N TRP A 460 22.44 -10.42 37.24
CA TRP A 460 22.74 -11.11 35.98
C TRP A 460 22.74 -10.30 34.67
N PHE A 461 21.65 -9.62 34.30
CA PHE A 461 21.40 -9.07 32.95
C PHE A 461 22.52 -8.17 32.42
N HIS A 462 23.07 -7.30 33.27
CA HIS A 462 24.17 -6.39 32.90
C HIS A 462 25.41 -7.11 32.34
N ARG A 463 25.62 -8.39 32.66
CA ARG A 463 26.75 -9.19 32.19
C ARG A 463 26.62 -9.63 30.73
N GLY A 464 25.40 -9.62 30.17
CA GLY A 464 25.17 -9.91 28.76
C GLY A 464 25.97 -8.96 27.86
N PHE A 465 25.87 -7.65 28.10
CA PHE A 465 26.52 -6.62 27.29
C PHE A 465 28.05 -6.79 27.19
N ILE A 466 28.76 -7.11 28.28
CA ILE A 466 30.22 -7.34 28.22
C ILE A 466 30.58 -8.63 27.45
N TYR A 467 29.83 -9.72 27.59
CA TYR A 467 30.11 -10.92 26.80
C TYR A 467 29.76 -10.74 25.31
N MET A 468 28.67 -10.03 25.01
CA MET A 468 28.33 -9.62 23.64
C MET A 468 29.44 -8.75 23.05
N GLY A 469 29.92 -7.74 23.78
CA GLY A 469 31.02 -6.87 23.32
C GLY A 469 32.33 -7.63 23.10
N ILE A 470 32.69 -8.55 24.00
CA ILE A 470 33.88 -9.41 23.84
C ILE A 470 33.76 -10.29 22.60
N PHE A 471 32.60 -10.93 22.40
CA PHE A 471 32.34 -11.77 21.23
C PHE A 471 32.38 -10.95 19.93
N THR A 472 31.73 -9.78 19.91
CA THR A 472 31.73 -8.85 18.78
C THR A 472 33.16 -8.45 18.39
N PHE A 473 34.00 -8.13 19.37
CA PHE A 473 35.38 -7.68 19.12
C PHE A 473 36.25 -8.79 18.54
N ILE A 474 36.18 -10.00 19.10
CA ILE A 474 36.89 -11.18 18.55
C ILE A 474 36.38 -11.49 17.14
N LEU A 475 35.06 -11.55 16.94
CA LEU A 475 34.46 -11.90 15.65
C LEU A 475 34.89 -10.91 14.56
N GLY A 476 34.96 -9.61 14.87
CA GLY A 476 35.48 -8.59 13.97
C GLY A 476 36.92 -8.88 13.52
N THR A 477 37.83 -9.21 14.45
CA THR A 477 39.21 -9.57 14.07
C THR A 477 39.32 -10.88 13.28
N LEU A 478 38.46 -11.86 13.54
CA LEU A 478 38.46 -13.12 12.80
C LEU A 478 37.93 -12.94 11.36
N ILE A 479 36.90 -12.12 11.17
CA ILE A 479 36.39 -11.73 9.84
C ILE A 479 37.45 -10.91 9.09
N ASP A 480 38.17 -10.03 9.77
CA ASP A 480 39.26 -9.26 9.15
C ASP A 480 40.43 -10.15 8.69
N VAL A 481 40.78 -11.18 9.47
CA VAL A 481 41.73 -12.23 9.04
C VAL A 481 41.19 -13.03 7.85
N TYR A 482 39.88 -13.30 7.77
CA TYR A 482 39.30 -14.05 6.66
C TYR A 482 39.45 -13.34 5.31
N HIS A 483 39.24 -12.01 5.29
CA HIS A 483 39.35 -11.19 4.08
C HIS A 483 40.79 -10.74 3.78
N THR A 484 41.60 -10.45 4.80
CA THR A 484 43.01 -10.03 4.61
C THR A 484 43.86 -11.20 4.11
N VAL A 485 43.76 -12.37 4.76
CA VAL A 485 44.66 -13.51 4.51
C VAL A 485 44.06 -14.46 3.47
N HIS A 486 44.39 -14.21 2.21
CA HIS A 486 43.83 -14.95 1.07
C HIS A 486 44.26 -16.44 1.04
N ASN A 487 45.48 -16.75 1.49
CA ASN A 487 45.99 -18.12 1.54
C ASN A 487 45.40 -18.88 2.75
N GLU A 488 44.69 -19.96 2.47
CA GLU A 488 43.94 -20.74 3.46
C GLU A 488 44.78 -21.26 4.64
N HIS A 489 46.04 -21.67 4.40
CA HIS A 489 46.91 -22.19 5.44
C HIS A 489 47.28 -21.08 6.46
N TYR A 490 47.75 -19.93 5.95
CA TYR A 490 48.06 -18.78 6.78
C TYR A 490 46.81 -18.18 7.45
N ARG A 491 45.64 -18.25 6.79
CA ARG A 491 44.36 -17.83 7.35
C ARG A 491 43.96 -18.69 8.55
N ASN A 492 44.07 -20.01 8.44
CA ASN A 492 43.79 -20.92 9.56
C ASN A 492 44.73 -20.66 10.75
N LEU A 493 46.03 -20.47 10.49
CA LEU A 493 47.00 -20.09 11.53
C LEU A 493 46.64 -18.73 12.17
N GLY A 494 46.27 -17.73 11.36
CA GLY A 494 45.82 -16.41 11.80
C GLY A 494 44.70 -16.46 12.83
N TYR A 495 43.68 -17.30 12.63
CA TYR A 495 42.62 -17.52 13.62
C TYR A 495 43.15 -18.06 14.95
N SER A 496 44.10 -19.01 14.91
CA SER A 496 44.70 -19.57 16.14
C SER A 496 45.53 -18.51 16.88
N TYR A 497 46.28 -17.67 16.16
CA TYR A 497 47.03 -16.56 16.76
C TYR A 497 46.11 -15.49 17.38
N VAL A 498 45.03 -15.11 16.70
CA VAL A 498 44.03 -14.16 17.22
C VAL A 498 43.38 -14.70 18.50
N LEU A 499 42.92 -15.95 18.51
CA LEU A 499 42.32 -16.56 19.71
C LEU A 499 43.33 -16.69 20.85
N ALA A 500 44.59 -17.07 20.58
CA ALA A 500 45.65 -17.15 21.59
C ALA A 500 45.98 -15.78 22.20
N PHE A 501 46.07 -14.73 21.37
CA PHE A 501 46.28 -13.35 21.81
C PHE A 501 45.15 -12.88 22.75
N TYR A 502 43.89 -13.06 22.34
CA TYR A 502 42.75 -12.67 23.18
C TYR A 502 42.67 -13.48 24.48
N ALA A 503 42.94 -14.79 24.45
CA ALA A 503 43.02 -15.61 25.66
C ALA A 503 44.07 -15.07 26.65
N ALA A 504 45.30 -14.82 26.18
CA ALA A 504 46.39 -14.30 27.00
C ALA A 504 46.06 -12.91 27.58
N VAL A 505 45.58 -11.98 26.76
CA VAL A 505 45.21 -10.62 27.17
C VAL A 505 44.08 -10.62 28.19
N PHE A 506 43.00 -11.38 27.96
CA PHE A 506 41.85 -11.42 28.88
C PHE A 506 42.16 -12.12 30.19
N LEU A 507 42.97 -13.19 30.19
CA LEU A 507 43.43 -13.82 31.42
C LEU A 507 44.35 -12.87 32.19
N PHE A 508 45.35 -12.27 31.55
CA PHE A 508 46.29 -11.34 32.19
C PHE A 508 45.58 -10.14 32.84
N ILE A 509 44.74 -9.43 32.08
CA ILE A 509 43.96 -8.28 32.61
C ILE A 509 42.93 -8.77 33.65
N GLY A 510 42.28 -9.91 33.41
CA GLY A 510 41.27 -10.48 34.30
C GLY A 510 41.82 -10.93 35.66
N PHE A 511 43.07 -11.39 35.74
CA PHE A 511 43.77 -11.64 37.00
C PHE A 511 44.35 -10.34 37.59
N LYS A 512 45.13 -9.57 36.82
CA LYS A 512 45.80 -8.34 37.29
C LYS A 512 44.84 -7.32 37.93
N TYR A 513 43.64 -7.18 37.37
CA TYR A 513 42.59 -6.28 37.88
C TYR A 513 41.39 -7.03 38.48
N SER A 514 41.53 -8.34 38.74
CA SER A 514 40.50 -9.22 39.29
C SER A 514 39.14 -9.30 38.55
N PHE A 515 38.99 -8.71 37.35
CA PHE A 515 37.76 -8.72 36.56
C PHE A 515 37.27 -10.13 36.23
N ARG A 516 36.22 -10.59 36.94
CA ARG A 516 35.65 -11.94 36.80
C ARG A 516 35.17 -12.25 35.38
N SER A 517 34.54 -11.28 34.69
CA SER A 517 34.05 -11.48 33.32
C SER A 517 35.17 -11.72 32.32
N LEU A 518 36.30 -11.00 32.45
CA LEU A 518 37.48 -11.20 31.59
C LEU A 518 38.16 -12.54 31.85
N ARG A 519 38.23 -13.00 33.12
CA ARG A 519 38.71 -14.36 33.42
C ARG A 519 37.84 -15.43 32.80
N ILE A 520 36.51 -15.33 32.94
CA ILE A 520 35.56 -16.27 32.32
C ILE A 520 35.68 -16.26 30.79
N ALA A 521 35.75 -15.08 30.18
CA ALA A 521 35.94 -14.96 28.73
C ALA A 521 37.29 -15.55 28.28
N GLY A 522 38.39 -15.25 28.98
CA GLY A 522 39.72 -15.81 28.71
C GLY A 522 39.74 -17.33 28.78
N PHE A 523 39.08 -17.93 29.78
CA PHE A 523 38.92 -19.39 29.84
C PHE A 523 38.07 -19.93 28.67
N ILE A 524 36.96 -19.29 28.31
CA ILE A 524 36.13 -19.71 27.15
C ILE A 524 36.93 -19.65 25.85
N VAL A 525 37.68 -18.57 25.60
CA VAL A 525 38.54 -18.41 24.41
C VAL A 525 39.68 -19.42 24.42
N THR A 526 40.25 -19.74 25.59
CA THR A 526 41.25 -20.81 25.74
C THR A 526 40.65 -22.17 25.38
N THR A 527 39.45 -22.49 25.88
CA THR A 527 38.73 -23.73 25.54
C THR A 527 38.37 -23.80 24.06
N LEU A 528 38.00 -22.69 23.42
CA LEU A 528 37.76 -22.62 21.97
C LEU A 528 39.06 -22.81 21.17
N LEU A 529 40.18 -22.23 21.60
CA LEU A 529 41.49 -22.43 20.97
C LEU A 529 41.94 -23.90 21.08
N VAL A 530 41.88 -24.49 22.27
CA VAL A 530 42.21 -25.91 22.50
C VAL A 530 41.24 -26.82 21.75
N GLY A 531 39.94 -26.48 21.72
CA GLY A 531 38.92 -27.21 20.97
C GLY A 531 39.18 -27.18 19.46
N LYS A 532 39.48 -26.00 18.88
CA LYS A 532 39.85 -25.87 17.47
C LYS A 532 41.13 -26.66 17.17
N PHE A 533 42.15 -26.51 18.01
CA PHE A 533 43.39 -27.28 17.89
C PHE A 533 43.10 -28.78 17.87
N TYR A 534 42.20 -29.26 18.73
CA TYR A 534 41.88 -30.67 18.85
C TYR A 534 40.97 -31.22 17.72
N PHE A 535 39.92 -30.50 17.33
CA PHE A 535 38.94 -30.96 16.35
C PHE A 535 39.31 -30.65 14.90
N TYR A 536 40.22 -29.70 14.66
CA TYR A 536 40.65 -29.30 13.32
C TYR A 536 42.16 -29.49 13.14
N ASP A 537 43.00 -28.83 13.93
CA ASP A 537 44.45 -28.81 13.67
C ASP A 537 45.11 -30.19 13.90
N ILE A 538 44.76 -30.95 14.95
CA ILE A 538 45.20 -32.34 15.18
C ILE A 538 44.76 -33.27 14.02
N TRP A 539 43.64 -32.98 13.36
CA TRP A 539 43.17 -33.74 12.19
C TRP A 539 43.94 -33.41 10.90
N THR A 540 44.88 -32.46 10.95
CA THR A 540 45.95 -32.28 9.95
C THR A 540 47.28 -32.94 10.35
N MET A 541 47.52 -33.17 11.65
CA MET A 541 48.81 -33.68 12.17
C MET A 541 49.05 -35.18 11.94
N SER A 542 50.28 -35.64 12.17
CA SER A 542 50.71 -37.02 11.95
C SER A 542 49.92 -38.05 12.79
N LYS A 543 49.81 -39.28 12.28
CA LYS A 543 48.90 -40.33 12.79
C LYS A 543 49.10 -40.67 14.29
N ILE A 544 50.33 -40.57 14.80
CA ILE A 544 50.68 -40.92 16.19
C ILE A 544 50.07 -39.94 17.21
N VAL A 545 50.07 -38.63 16.92
CA VAL A 545 49.57 -37.59 17.85
C VAL A 545 48.06 -37.75 18.09
N ARG A 546 47.31 -38.12 17.04
CA ARG A 546 45.85 -38.31 17.09
C ARG A 546 45.43 -39.43 18.06
N ILE A 547 46.22 -40.50 18.15
CA ILE A 547 45.90 -41.69 18.95
C ILE A 547 45.97 -41.37 20.45
N ILE A 548 47.03 -40.69 20.89
CA ILE A 548 47.24 -40.34 22.31
C ILE A 548 46.16 -39.35 22.78
N ALA A 549 45.85 -38.35 21.94
CA ALA A 549 44.77 -37.41 22.18
C ALA A 549 43.42 -38.14 22.38
N GLY A 550 43.03 -38.99 21.43
CA GLY A 550 41.73 -39.67 21.38
C GLY A 550 41.32 -40.37 22.68
N PHE A 551 42.27 -41.06 23.31
CA PHE A 551 42.03 -41.77 24.58
C PHE A 551 41.64 -40.84 25.75
N THR A 552 42.21 -39.64 25.82
CA THR A 552 41.92 -38.70 26.93
C THR A 552 40.52 -38.08 26.84
N LEU A 553 40.04 -37.76 25.64
CA LEU A 553 38.72 -37.12 25.47
C LEU A 553 37.56 -38.12 25.49
N GLY A 554 37.80 -39.38 25.12
CA GLY A 554 36.83 -40.47 25.26
C GLY A 554 36.38 -40.67 26.72
N ALA A 555 37.32 -40.66 27.67
CA ALA A 555 37.02 -40.74 29.09
C ALA A 555 36.19 -39.53 29.60
N GLY A 556 36.46 -38.34 29.07
CA GLY A 556 35.72 -37.11 29.41
C GLY A 556 34.25 -37.16 29.00
N PHE A 557 33.94 -37.62 27.78
CA PHE A 557 32.56 -37.72 27.31
C PHE A 557 31.71 -38.76 28.05
N ILE A 558 32.32 -39.85 28.54
CA ILE A 558 31.63 -40.84 29.38
C ILE A 558 31.14 -40.20 30.69
N LEU A 559 31.97 -39.36 31.33
CA LEU A 559 31.60 -38.61 32.54
C LEU A 559 30.49 -37.58 32.28
N VAL A 560 30.50 -36.88 31.14
CA VAL A 560 29.45 -35.92 30.76
C VAL A 560 28.12 -36.64 30.45
N SER A 561 28.17 -37.80 29.79
CA SER A 561 26.99 -38.62 29.48
C SER A 561 26.22 -39.05 30.74
N LEU A 562 26.96 -39.44 31.80
CA LEU A 562 26.37 -39.81 33.09
C LEU A 562 25.71 -38.62 33.81
N PHE A 563 26.12 -37.38 33.53
CA PHE A 563 25.53 -36.19 34.12
C PHE A 563 24.21 -35.78 33.44
N TYR A 564 24.10 -35.97 32.12
CA TYR A 564 22.91 -35.58 31.33
C TYR A 564 21.66 -36.43 31.67
N GLN A 565 21.84 -37.66 32.15
CA GLN A 565 20.72 -38.52 32.57
C GLN A 565 20.01 -38.06 33.86
N LYS A 566 20.62 -37.18 34.66
CA LYS A 566 20.12 -36.88 36.02
C LYS A 566 18.96 -35.86 36.11
N PHE A 567 18.67 -35.12 35.03
CA PHE A 567 17.63 -34.08 35.02
C PHE A 567 16.83 -34.01 33.70
N LYS A 568 16.37 -35.17 33.19
CA LYS A 568 15.54 -35.24 31.96
C LYS A 568 14.03 -35.36 32.20
N GLU A 569 13.55 -35.26 33.45
CA GLU A 569 12.12 -35.33 33.79
C GLU A 569 11.59 -34.06 34.47
N LYS A 570 11.37 -33.01 33.66
CA LYS A 570 10.15 -32.19 33.78
C LYS A 570 9.86 -31.34 32.55
N ILE A 571 8.59 -31.41 32.13
CA ILE A 571 7.87 -30.47 31.26
C ILE A 571 8.24 -30.52 29.77
N ILE A 572 7.44 -31.30 29.03
CA ILE A 572 7.10 -31.06 27.61
C ILE A 572 5.58 -30.87 27.55
N ASN A 573 5.15 -29.91 26.71
CA ASN A 573 3.83 -29.63 26.12
C ASN A 573 2.52 -30.13 26.77
N TYR A 574 1.52 -29.24 26.75
CA TYR A 574 0.29 -29.57 26.01
C TYR A 574 -0.13 -28.41 25.09
N GLN A 575 -1.07 -28.65 24.17
CA GLN A 575 -1.23 -27.91 22.92
C GLN A 575 -2.71 -27.74 22.52
N ASN A 576 -3.07 -26.58 21.95
CA ASN A 576 -4.35 -26.29 21.26
C ASN A 576 -5.63 -26.45 22.14
N THR A 577 -6.86 -26.03 21.76
CA THR A 577 -7.45 -25.32 20.59
C THR A 577 -8.61 -24.45 21.14
N SER A 578 -9.43 -23.64 20.45
CA SER A 578 -9.64 -23.23 19.04
C SER A 578 -10.46 -21.92 19.03
N GLY A 579 -10.46 -21.15 17.93
CA GLY A 579 -11.30 -19.93 17.86
C GLY A 579 -11.17 -19.08 16.60
N LEU A 580 -11.86 -19.49 15.54
CA LEU A 580 -12.25 -18.66 14.37
C LEU A 580 -12.67 -17.23 14.73
N PHE A 581 -12.35 -16.26 13.87
CA PHE A 581 -13.42 -15.42 13.30
C PHE A 581 -13.12 -15.00 11.85
N LEU A 582 -14.19 -14.93 11.05
CA LEU A 582 -14.19 -14.75 9.60
C LEU A 582 -14.34 -13.27 9.18
N PHE A 583 -13.94 -12.99 7.94
CA PHE A 583 -14.66 -12.19 6.93
C PHE A 583 -14.70 -10.63 7.00
N LEU A 584 -14.46 -10.03 5.81
CA LEU A 584 -15.14 -8.84 5.24
C LEU A 584 -14.84 -7.47 5.93
N LEU A 585 -14.99 -6.27 5.34
CA LEU A 585 -15.24 -5.68 3.99
C LEU A 585 -14.69 -4.20 4.10
N VAL A 586 -14.19 -3.42 3.12
CA VAL A 586 -14.24 -3.39 1.64
C VAL A 586 -15.67 -3.13 1.13
N ILE A 587 -16.11 -1.99 0.60
CA ILE A 587 -15.49 -0.92 -0.20
C ILE A 587 -16.03 0.45 0.31
N PHE A 588 -15.51 1.54 -0.29
CA PHE A 588 -16.00 2.95 -0.28
C PHE A 588 -15.50 3.79 0.93
N ALA A 589 -15.35 5.12 0.82
CA ALA A 589 -16.08 6.03 -0.08
C ALA A 589 -15.45 7.37 -0.52
N SER A 590 -15.85 7.76 -1.71
CA SER A 590 -16.14 9.13 -2.20
C SER A 590 -17.55 9.59 -1.74
N SER A 591 -18.09 10.81 -1.94
CA SER A 591 -17.68 12.07 -2.62
C SER A 591 -18.65 13.19 -2.19
N PHE A 592 -18.18 14.38 -1.77
CA PHE A 592 -18.90 15.68 -1.85
C PHE A 592 -17.86 16.80 -2.11
N PRO A 593 -18.17 18.12 -2.08
CA PRO A 593 -18.40 18.82 -3.32
C PRO A 593 -17.28 19.82 -3.65
N LEU A 594 -16.70 19.62 -4.83
CA LEU A 594 -16.91 20.55 -5.93
C LEU A 594 -16.69 22.04 -5.60
N ASN A 595 -15.41 22.41 -5.46
CA ASN A 595 -14.90 23.54 -6.23
C ASN A 595 -13.57 23.14 -6.85
N ALA A 596 -13.45 23.24 -8.18
CA ALA A 596 -12.23 22.91 -8.89
C ALA A 596 -11.10 23.84 -8.45
N GLU A 597 -9.99 23.25 -7.99
CA GLU A 597 -8.78 23.99 -7.62
C GLU A 597 -8.23 24.71 -8.86
N LYS A 598 -7.94 26.01 -8.74
CA LYS A 598 -7.40 26.78 -9.86
C LYS A 598 -5.95 26.37 -10.09
N ILE A 599 -5.59 26.03 -11.33
CA ILE A 599 -4.20 25.71 -11.65
C ILE A 599 -3.31 26.95 -11.47
N ASP A 600 -2.21 26.79 -10.75
CA ASP A 600 -1.10 27.75 -10.82
C ASP A 600 -0.35 27.52 -12.15
N THR A 601 -0.39 28.52 -13.03
CA THR A 601 0.24 28.44 -14.35
C THR A 601 1.75 28.70 -14.30
N LYS A 602 2.32 29.18 -13.18
CA LYS A 602 3.75 29.54 -13.07
C LYS A 602 4.73 28.38 -13.27
N GLY A 603 4.28 27.14 -13.03
CA GLY A 603 5.10 25.95 -13.26
C GLY A 603 5.31 25.61 -14.74
N TYR A 604 4.47 26.16 -15.65
CA TYR A 604 4.50 25.86 -17.07
C TYR A 604 5.26 26.95 -17.85
N ARG A 605 6.22 26.53 -18.67
CA ARG A 605 7.13 27.45 -19.38
C ARG A 605 6.50 28.06 -20.63
N TYR A 606 5.65 27.33 -21.33
CA TYR A 606 5.08 27.76 -22.62
C TYR A 606 3.55 27.69 -22.61
N TYR A 607 2.94 28.49 -23.47
CA TYR A 607 1.53 28.33 -23.82
C TYR A 607 1.25 28.62 -25.30
N LYS A 608 0.13 28.09 -25.79
CA LYS A 608 -0.48 28.45 -27.08
C LYS A 608 -1.94 28.79 -26.89
N GLU A 609 -2.46 29.72 -27.70
CA GLU A 609 -3.88 30.12 -27.68
C GLU A 609 -4.69 29.29 -28.68
N ILE A 610 -5.95 29.02 -28.35
CA ILE A 610 -6.82 28.07 -29.06
C ILE A 610 -8.09 28.81 -29.51
N GLN A 611 -8.37 28.78 -30.82
CA GLN A 611 -9.49 29.49 -31.45
C GLN A 611 -10.49 28.52 -32.07
N ILE A 612 -11.73 28.57 -31.55
CA ILE A 612 -12.87 27.77 -32.03
C ILE A 612 -13.55 28.51 -33.20
N PRO A 613 -13.77 27.86 -34.36
CA PRO A 613 -14.53 28.46 -35.46
C PRO A 613 -16.02 28.56 -35.13
N LYS A 614 -16.73 29.54 -35.72
CA LYS A 614 -18.17 29.71 -35.52
C LYS A 614 -18.94 28.53 -36.15
N LEU A 615 -19.71 27.81 -35.33
CA LEU A 615 -20.61 26.73 -35.75
C LEU A 615 -21.55 27.21 -36.87
N SER A 616 -21.61 26.45 -37.97
CA SER A 616 -22.51 26.70 -39.10
C SER A 616 -23.57 25.61 -39.17
N ASN A 617 -24.81 25.93 -38.79
CA ASN A 617 -25.91 24.98 -38.81
C ASN A 617 -26.24 24.56 -40.27
N LYS A 618 -25.85 23.33 -40.64
CA LYS A 618 -26.13 22.75 -41.97
C LYS A 618 -26.67 21.31 -41.92
N ALA A 619 -27.45 21.00 -40.89
CA ALA A 619 -28.46 19.94 -40.85
C ALA A 619 -29.56 20.36 -39.84
N GLY A 620 -30.82 19.91 -39.92
CA GLY A 620 -31.39 19.02 -40.94
C GLY A 620 -32.52 18.12 -40.42
N ASN A 621 -33.39 18.61 -39.53
CA ASN A 621 -34.57 17.92 -38.97
C ASN A 621 -34.37 16.44 -38.55
N VAL A 622 -33.73 16.24 -37.39
CA VAL A 622 -33.99 15.10 -36.49
C VAL A 622 -34.24 15.67 -35.08
N GLY A 623 -34.90 14.91 -34.20
CA GLY A 623 -35.43 15.40 -32.91
C GLY A 623 -34.39 15.81 -31.86
N GLU A 624 -34.89 16.35 -30.76
CA GLU A 624 -34.12 16.95 -29.66
C GLU A 624 -33.43 15.88 -28.79
N GLU A 625 -32.27 15.39 -29.25
CA GLU A 625 -31.25 14.80 -28.38
C GLU A 625 -30.12 15.82 -28.13
N GLU A 626 -29.58 15.86 -26.91
CA GLU A 626 -28.57 16.84 -26.48
C GLU A 626 -27.20 16.58 -27.14
N ASN A 627 -27.01 17.14 -28.33
CA ASN A 627 -25.76 17.05 -29.07
C ASN A 627 -24.62 17.81 -28.36
N LEU A 628 -23.85 17.07 -27.55
CA LEU A 628 -22.58 17.51 -26.97
C LEU A 628 -21.55 17.79 -28.07
N PHE A 629 -21.17 19.05 -28.24
CA PHE A 629 -20.15 19.45 -29.22
C PHE A 629 -18.74 19.31 -28.63
N TYR A 630 -17.89 18.57 -29.34
CA TYR A 630 -16.48 18.37 -28.98
C TYR A 630 -15.54 19.15 -29.92
N GLY A 631 -14.46 19.68 -29.35
CA GLY A 631 -13.35 20.29 -30.05
C GLY A 631 -12.22 19.28 -30.23
N LYS A 632 -11.60 19.27 -31.42
CA LYS A 632 -10.47 18.43 -31.80
C LYS A 632 -9.28 19.31 -32.18
N ILE A 633 -8.14 19.07 -31.55
CA ILE A 633 -6.85 19.71 -31.84
C ILE A 633 -5.86 18.64 -32.28
N LYS A 634 -5.27 18.79 -33.46
CA LYS A 634 -4.12 17.98 -33.89
C LYS A 634 -2.84 18.60 -33.32
N LEU A 635 -2.02 17.84 -32.59
CA LEU A 635 -0.82 18.41 -31.98
C LEU A 635 0.27 18.70 -33.01
N ASP A 636 0.91 19.84 -32.84
CA ASP A 636 2.05 20.29 -33.64
C ASP A 636 3.40 19.89 -33.03
N GLU A 637 4.45 20.14 -33.80
CA GLU A 637 5.81 19.68 -33.51
C GLU A 637 6.38 20.32 -32.24
N ASP A 638 6.02 21.57 -31.93
CA ASP A 638 6.51 22.30 -30.75
C ASP A 638 5.96 21.66 -29.47
N ILE A 639 4.62 21.44 -29.41
CA ILE A 639 3.97 20.83 -28.25
C ILE A 639 4.54 19.42 -28.03
N VAL A 640 4.67 18.61 -29.08
CA VAL A 640 5.16 17.23 -28.96
C VAL A 640 6.66 17.16 -28.59
N ARG A 641 7.50 18.11 -29.04
CA ARG A 641 8.92 18.16 -28.67
C ARG A 641 9.18 18.65 -27.25
N HIS A 642 8.29 19.49 -26.71
CA HIS A 642 8.40 20.14 -25.40
C HIS A 642 7.50 19.57 -24.31
N SER A 643 6.61 18.59 -24.62
CA SER A 643 5.72 17.99 -23.61
C SER A 643 5.38 16.51 -23.86
N GLY A 644 5.52 15.70 -22.81
CA GLY A 644 4.75 14.47 -22.67
C GLY A 644 3.27 14.78 -22.37
N ILE A 645 2.38 13.79 -22.52
CA ILE A 645 0.95 13.93 -22.20
C ILE A 645 0.70 14.44 -20.77
N ASN A 646 1.60 14.11 -19.83
CA ASN A 646 1.58 14.55 -18.44
C ASN A 646 1.59 16.07 -18.28
N ASP A 647 2.28 16.77 -19.17
CA ASP A 647 2.62 18.19 -19.02
C ASP A 647 1.56 19.12 -19.63
N ARG A 648 0.70 18.59 -20.50
CA ARG A 648 -0.30 19.40 -21.21
C ARG A 648 -1.48 19.77 -20.31
N ARG A 649 -1.90 21.04 -20.33
CA ARG A 649 -3.10 21.54 -19.65
C ARG A 649 -3.88 22.50 -20.53
N ILE A 650 -5.07 22.11 -20.98
CA ILE A 650 -6.05 23.06 -21.54
C ILE A 650 -6.70 23.80 -20.37
N VAL A 651 -6.68 25.13 -20.40
CA VAL A 651 -7.15 26.01 -19.33
C VAL A 651 -8.13 27.05 -19.88
N HIS A 652 -9.25 27.23 -19.16
CA HIS A 652 -10.23 28.30 -19.35
C HIS A 652 -10.57 28.94 -18.00
N ASN A 653 -10.52 30.28 -17.91
CA ASN A 653 -10.82 31.04 -16.69
C ASN A 653 -10.11 30.55 -15.40
N GLY A 654 -8.93 29.93 -15.55
CA GLY A 654 -8.13 29.36 -14.45
C GLY A 654 -8.52 27.93 -14.02
N LYS A 655 -9.52 27.31 -14.65
CA LYS A 655 -9.88 25.89 -14.49
C LYS A 655 -9.29 25.07 -15.64
N THR A 656 -8.98 23.80 -15.40
CA THR A 656 -8.65 22.84 -16.46
C THR A 656 -9.90 22.36 -17.21
N ILE A 657 -9.77 22.13 -18.51
CA ILE A 657 -10.77 21.42 -19.33
C ILE A 657 -10.28 19.99 -19.60
N PRO A 658 -11.15 18.97 -19.46
CA PRO A 658 -10.78 17.59 -19.71
C PRO A 658 -10.54 17.27 -21.18
N PHE A 659 -9.59 16.37 -21.44
CA PHE A 659 -9.29 15.90 -22.78
C PHE A 659 -8.88 14.42 -22.84
N ILE A 660 -9.10 13.79 -23.99
CA ILE A 660 -8.51 12.48 -24.36
C ILE A 660 -7.42 12.75 -25.40
N SER A 661 -6.32 12.00 -25.36
CA SER A 661 -5.29 12.03 -26.41
C SER A 661 -5.31 10.71 -27.19
N ARG A 662 -5.31 10.79 -28.53
CA ARG A 662 -5.39 9.64 -29.45
C ARG A 662 -4.29 9.73 -30.51
N ASN A 663 -3.83 8.59 -31.02
CA ASN A 663 -2.83 8.58 -32.10
C ASN A 663 -3.47 8.97 -33.44
N VAL A 664 -2.84 9.87 -34.19
CA VAL A 664 -3.29 10.24 -35.53
C VAL A 664 -2.91 9.16 -36.53
N MET A 665 -3.91 8.50 -37.10
CA MET A 665 -3.74 7.58 -38.23
C MET A 665 -3.66 8.37 -39.54
N GLY A 666 -2.81 7.95 -40.47
CA GLY A 666 -2.67 8.56 -41.79
C GLY A 666 -3.86 8.27 -42.69
N ALA A 667 -4.79 9.23 -42.80
CA ALA A 667 -5.90 9.17 -43.75
C ALA A 667 -5.41 9.58 -45.16
N TYR A 668 -5.24 8.59 -46.03
CA TYR A 668 -5.29 8.80 -47.49
C TYR A 668 -6.61 8.23 -47.99
N GLU A 669 -7.27 8.93 -48.91
CA GLU A 669 -8.54 8.44 -49.45
C GLU A 669 -8.31 7.19 -50.31
N GLY A 670 -9.12 6.15 -50.07
CA GLY A 670 -9.23 5.02 -50.99
C GLY A 670 -9.90 5.43 -52.29
N GLY A 671 -9.68 4.67 -53.36
CA GLY A 671 -10.22 5.01 -54.66
C GLY A 671 -10.33 3.83 -55.62
N GLU A 672 -10.69 4.13 -56.86
CA GLU A 672 -10.85 3.14 -57.93
C GLU A 672 -9.94 3.42 -59.12
N LYS A 673 -9.54 2.36 -59.83
CA LYS A 673 -8.91 2.44 -61.14
C LYS A 673 -9.46 1.36 -62.06
N LYS A 674 -9.65 1.71 -63.34
CA LYS A 674 -9.97 0.72 -64.37
C LYS A 674 -8.84 -0.30 -64.49
N VAL A 675 -9.21 -1.57 -64.55
CA VAL A 675 -8.31 -2.72 -64.69
C VAL A 675 -8.25 -3.18 -66.14
N ASN A 676 -7.12 -3.74 -66.55
CA ASN A 676 -6.95 -4.26 -67.91
C ASN A 676 -6.88 -5.79 -67.87
N LEU A 677 -7.86 -6.45 -68.50
CA LEU A 677 -7.79 -7.87 -68.84
C LEU A 677 -6.69 -8.07 -69.89
N LEU A 678 -5.77 -9.00 -69.65
CA LEU A 678 -4.67 -9.36 -70.56
C LEU A 678 -4.97 -10.63 -71.35
N PHE A 679 -5.61 -11.60 -70.71
CA PHE A 679 -5.83 -12.94 -71.24
C PHE A 679 -7.13 -13.50 -70.67
N GLN A 680 -7.88 -14.21 -71.51
CA GLN A 680 -9.06 -14.96 -71.12
C GLN A 680 -9.06 -16.28 -71.87
N GLU A 681 -9.26 -17.37 -71.14
CA GLU A 681 -9.32 -18.72 -71.67
C GLU A 681 -10.58 -19.42 -71.16
N LYS A 682 -11.12 -20.33 -71.98
CA LYS A 682 -12.24 -21.21 -71.62
C LYS A 682 -11.88 -22.63 -72.01
N ASP A 683 -12.00 -23.53 -71.05
CA ASP A 683 -11.70 -24.97 -71.20
C ASP A 683 -12.91 -25.75 -71.75
N GLU A 684 -12.68 -27.00 -72.19
CA GLU A 684 -13.73 -27.93 -72.60
C GLU A 684 -14.66 -28.27 -71.41
N ASP A 685 -14.10 -28.40 -70.21
CA ASP A 685 -14.81 -28.58 -68.93
C ASP A 685 -15.55 -27.31 -68.43
N MET A 686 -15.76 -26.30 -69.29
CA MET A 686 -16.46 -25.03 -69.02
C MET A 686 -15.79 -24.11 -67.98
N ASN A 687 -14.65 -24.51 -67.44
CA ASN A 687 -13.80 -23.67 -66.59
C ASN A 687 -13.36 -22.41 -67.34
N ARG A 688 -13.12 -21.31 -66.61
CA ARG A 688 -12.64 -20.05 -67.19
C ARG A 688 -11.51 -19.44 -66.39
N ILE A 689 -10.48 -18.98 -67.10
CA ILE A 689 -9.32 -18.30 -66.52
C ILE A 689 -9.29 -16.87 -67.07
N TYR A 690 -9.20 -15.89 -66.18
CA TYR A 690 -9.03 -14.47 -66.53
C TYR A 690 -7.75 -13.96 -65.88
N VAL A 691 -6.84 -13.38 -66.67
CA VAL A 691 -5.60 -12.76 -66.15
C VAL A 691 -5.64 -11.26 -66.36
N LEU A 692 -5.48 -10.52 -65.27
CA LEU A 692 -5.70 -9.07 -65.18
C LEU A 692 -4.43 -8.38 -64.69
N LYS A 693 -4.11 -7.21 -65.28
CA LYS A 693 -2.97 -6.39 -64.86
C LYS A 693 -3.41 -5.32 -63.88
N LEU A 694 -2.76 -5.27 -62.72
CA LEU A 694 -3.06 -4.30 -61.67
C LEU A 694 -2.54 -2.89 -62.05
N PRO A 695 -3.37 -1.84 -61.99
CA PRO A 695 -3.01 -0.49 -62.41
C PRO A 695 -2.32 0.29 -61.28
N LYS A 696 -1.02 0.59 -61.42
CA LYS A 696 -0.16 1.25 -60.40
C LYS A 696 -0.90 2.28 -59.54
N ILE A 697 -1.08 1.97 -58.27
CA ILE A 697 -1.74 2.80 -57.24
C ILE A 697 -0.77 3.79 -56.56
N PRO A 698 -1.28 4.77 -55.78
CA PRO A 698 -0.43 5.68 -54.99
C PRO A 698 0.44 4.95 -53.96
N SER A 699 1.57 5.54 -53.60
CA SER A 699 2.41 5.06 -52.48
C SER A 699 1.62 5.05 -51.17
N LYS A 700 1.82 4.01 -50.34
CA LYS A 700 1.07 3.74 -49.08
C LYS A 700 -0.42 3.41 -49.28
N THR A 701 -0.78 2.84 -50.42
CA THR A 701 -2.08 2.20 -50.65
C THR A 701 -1.89 0.74 -51.06
N ARG A 702 -2.91 -0.10 -50.81
CA ARG A 702 -2.96 -1.51 -51.23
C ARG A 702 -4.26 -1.79 -51.98
N TYR A 703 -4.28 -2.82 -52.82
CA TYR A 703 -5.51 -3.28 -53.45
C TYR A 703 -6.44 -3.95 -52.41
N LYS A 704 -7.75 -3.83 -52.63
CA LYS A 704 -8.80 -4.25 -51.70
C LYS A 704 -9.74 -5.29 -52.31
N SER A 705 -10.20 -5.00 -53.52
CA SER A 705 -11.16 -5.81 -54.26
C SER A 705 -11.15 -5.46 -55.75
N ILE A 706 -11.61 -6.40 -56.58
CA ILE A 706 -11.92 -6.20 -57.99
C ILE A 706 -13.42 -6.33 -58.19
N VAL A 707 -14.00 -5.40 -58.95
CA VAL A 707 -15.42 -5.41 -59.28
C VAL A 707 -15.61 -6.25 -60.54
N ALA A 708 -16.45 -7.28 -60.42
CA ALA A 708 -16.89 -8.14 -61.50
C ALA A 708 -18.38 -7.93 -61.75
N GLU A 709 -18.76 -7.70 -63.00
CA GLU A 709 -20.13 -7.52 -63.46
C GLU A 709 -20.49 -8.68 -64.40
N GLY A 710 -21.71 -9.21 -64.28
CA GLY A 710 -22.19 -10.33 -65.09
C GLY A 710 -23.69 -10.19 -65.39
N PRO A 711 -24.15 -10.52 -66.61
CA PRO A 711 -25.57 -10.46 -66.96
C PRO A 711 -26.37 -11.66 -66.43
N GLY A 712 -27.59 -11.39 -65.96
CA GLY A 712 -28.57 -12.41 -65.57
C GLY A 712 -28.43 -12.92 -64.13
N GLU A 713 -28.95 -14.13 -63.89
CA GLU A 713 -28.90 -14.80 -62.59
C GLU A 713 -27.80 -15.86 -62.55
N TYR A 714 -27.04 -15.88 -61.45
CA TYR A 714 -25.88 -16.77 -61.30
C TYR A 714 -25.48 -16.99 -59.85
N GLU A 715 -24.77 -18.09 -59.63
CA GLU A 715 -23.87 -18.32 -58.50
C GLU A 715 -22.56 -18.84 -59.08
N ILE A 716 -21.45 -18.15 -58.83
CA ILE A 716 -20.13 -18.43 -59.40
C ILE A 716 -19.13 -18.58 -58.25
N LYS A 717 -18.31 -19.62 -58.33
CA LYS A 717 -17.26 -19.96 -57.36
C LYS A 717 -15.93 -20.06 -58.07
N GLY A 718 -14.85 -19.74 -57.36
CA GLY A 718 -13.54 -19.69 -57.98
C GLY A 718 -12.41 -19.32 -57.04
N ASN A 719 -11.21 -19.30 -57.60
CA ASN A 719 -9.94 -19.17 -56.90
C ASN A 719 -9.16 -17.96 -57.45
N ILE A 720 -8.49 -17.21 -56.57
CA ILE A 720 -7.70 -16.03 -56.92
C ILE A 720 -6.23 -16.33 -56.66
N TYR A 721 -5.39 -16.06 -57.66
CA TYR A 721 -3.94 -16.15 -57.56
C TYR A 721 -3.32 -14.78 -57.85
N LEU A 722 -2.31 -14.42 -57.08
CA LEU A 722 -1.53 -13.19 -57.24
C LEU A 722 -0.13 -13.52 -57.74
N GLY A 723 0.43 -12.64 -58.58
CA GLY A 723 1.74 -12.84 -59.20
C GLY A 723 2.53 -11.55 -59.40
N GLU A 724 3.83 -11.59 -59.08
CA GLU A 724 4.77 -10.51 -59.41
C GLU A 724 5.16 -10.51 -60.89
N THR A 725 5.15 -11.69 -61.51
CA THR A 725 5.39 -11.95 -62.93
C THR A 725 4.21 -12.76 -63.50
N LEU A 726 4.24 -13.11 -64.79
CA LEU A 726 3.25 -14.01 -65.39
C LEU A 726 3.56 -15.50 -65.15
N GLU A 727 4.67 -15.82 -64.48
CA GLU A 727 5.21 -17.18 -64.30
C GLU A 727 5.17 -17.65 -62.83
N ASP A 728 5.10 -16.73 -61.86
CA ASP A 728 4.91 -17.03 -60.42
C ASP A 728 3.48 -16.68 -59.99
N TRP A 729 2.74 -17.68 -59.50
CA TRP A 729 1.34 -17.58 -59.09
C TRP A 729 1.12 -18.21 -57.73
N LYS A 730 0.63 -17.42 -56.76
CA LYS A 730 0.33 -17.87 -55.39
C LYS A 730 -1.16 -17.72 -55.12
N LEU A 731 -1.81 -18.78 -54.64
CA LEU A 731 -3.22 -18.74 -54.22
C LEU A 731 -3.38 -17.78 -53.05
N ASP A 732 -4.25 -16.78 -53.20
CA ASP A 732 -4.60 -15.78 -52.17
C ASP A 732 -5.89 -16.18 -51.44
N SER A 733 -6.97 -16.39 -52.19
CA SER A 733 -8.29 -16.64 -51.61
C SER A 733 -9.27 -17.29 -52.60
N ASN A 734 -10.34 -17.88 -52.05
CA ASN A 734 -11.44 -18.46 -52.79
C ASN A 734 -12.66 -17.55 -52.63
N PHE A 735 -13.44 -17.35 -53.70
CA PHE A 735 -14.59 -16.45 -53.70
C PHE A 735 -15.90 -17.15 -54.08
N THR A 736 -17.01 -16.49 -53.75
CA THR A 736 -18.34 -16.82 -54.25
C THR A 736 -19.07 -15.50 -54.52
N ILE A 737 -19.62 -15.35 -55.72
CA ILE A 737 -20.44 -14.19 -56.12
C ILE A 737 -21.75 -14.66 -56.73
N TYR A 738 -22.81 -13.87 -56.59
CA TYR A 738 -24.13 -14.26 -57.07
C TYR A 738 -24.98 -13.07 -57.55
N SER A 739 -26.01 -13.38 -58.33
CA SER A 739 -27.05 -12.47 -58.78
C SER A 739 -28.37 -13.25 -58.83
N TYR A 740 -29.41 -12.72 -58.17
CA TYR A 740 -30.75 -13.35 -58.09
C TYR A 740 -31.87 -12.41 -58.59
N ASN A 741 -31.52 -11.27 -59.20
CA ASN A 741 -32.46 -10.21 -59.61
C ASN A 741 -32.41 -9.89 -61.12
N GLY A 742 -31.85 -10.78 -61.95
CA GLY A 742 -31.89 -10.69 -63.42
C GLY A 742 -31.15 -9.52 -64.10
N GLY A 743 -30.46 -8.64 -63.35
CA GLY A 743 -29.72 -7.48 -63.88
C GLY A 743 -28.21 -7.59 -63.77
N ASN A 744 -27.48 -6.63 -64.35
CA ASN A 744 -26.03 -6.50 -64.17
C ASN A 744 -25.71 -6.08 -62.72
N VAL A 745 -25.47 -7.05 -61.85
CA VAL A 745 -25.01 -6.82 -60.47
C VAL A 745 -23.49 -6.73 -60.44
N SER A 746 -22.96 -5.63 -59.93
CA SER A 746 -21.54 -5.42 -59.66
C SER A 746 -21.15 -6.07 -58.33
N ASN A 747 -20.40 -7.18 -58.40
CA ASN A 747 -19.94 -7.93 -57.23
C ASN A 747 -18.47 -7.61 -56.91
N GLU A 748 -18.16 -7.33 -55.64
CA GLU A 748 -16.78 -7.15 -55.16
C GLU A 748 -16.12 -8.49 -54.80
N ILE A 749 -15.13 -8.89 -55.58
CA ILE A 749 -14.24 -10.02 -55.28
C ILE A 749 -13.02 -9.46 -54.51
N LYS A 750 -12.84 -9.87 -53.25
CA LYS A 750 -11.75 -9.39 -52.38
C LYS A 750 -10.49 -10.24 -52.52
N PHE A 751 -9.32 -9.62 -52.40
CA PHE A 751 -8.00 -10.27 -52.41
C PHE A 751 -6.99 -9.40 -51.63
N ASN A 752 -5.91 -9.98 -51.09
CA ASN A 752 -4.98 -9.29 -50.19
C ASN A 752 -3.57 -9.13 -50.81
N SER A 753 -3.41 -8.17 -51.71
CA SER A 753 -2.17 -7.91 -52.44
C SER A 753 -1.21 -6.93 -51.71
N GLY A 754 0.08 -7.24 -51.80
CA GLY A 754 1.21 -6.37 -51.49
C GLY A 754 1.82 -5.74 -52.75
N ASP A 755 2.93 -6.30 -53.25
CA ASP A 755 3.71 -5.78 -54.39
C ASP A 755 3.41 -6.49 -55.73
N GLU A 756 2.39 -7.36 -55.77
CA GLU A 756 2.01 -8.13 -56.97
C GLU A 756 1.43 -7.24 -58.07
N LYS A 757 1.58 -7.70 -59.32
CA LYS A 757 1.31 -6.90 -60.54
C LYS A 757 0.22 -7.51 -61.41
N PHE A 758 -0.13 -8.77 -61.15
CA PHE A 758 -1.11 -9.53 -61.89
C PHE A 758 -2.04 -10.30 -60.95
N VAL A 759 -3.30 -10.44 -61.35
CA VAL A 759 -4.30 -11.29 -60.72
C VAL A 759 -4.77 -12.32 -61.75
N ARG A 760 -4.79 -13.59 -61.37
CA ARG A 760 -5.38 -14.70 -62.14
C ARG A 760 -6.62 -15.17 -61.37
N ILE A 761 -7.76 -15.14 -62.04
CA ILE A 761 -9.07 -15.54 -61.49
C ILE A 761 -9.51 -16.78 -62.25
N GLU A 762 -9.62 -17.89 -61.53
CA GLU A 762 -10.08 -19.18 -62.05
C GLU A 762 -11.50 -19.44 -61.56
N ILE A 763 -12.37 -19.89 -62.46
CA ILE A 763 -13.76 -20.24 -62.16
C ILE A 763 -13.97 -21.70 -62.54
N ASP A 764 -14.21 -22.51 -61.51
CA ASP A 764 -14.49 -23.94 -61.62
C ASP A 764 -15.97 -24.15 -61.99
N GLN A 765 -16.24 -24.96 -63.01
CA GLN A 765 -17.58 -25.45 -63.39
C GLN A 765 -18.68 -24.36 -63.49
N ASN A 766 -18.50 -23.35 -64.35
CA ASN A 766 -19.47 -22.27 -64.59
C ASN A 766 -20.79 -22.80 -65.22
N PRO A 767 -21.88 -23.02 -64.46
CA PRO A 767 -23.05 -23.77 -64.95
C PRO A 767 -23.91 -22.93 -65.90
N SER A 768 -23.92 -21.62 -65.69
CA SER A 768 -24.68 -20.65 -66.48
C SER A 768 -23.92 -20.15 -67.73
N ASN A 769 -22.66 -20.57 -67.94
CA ASN A 769 -21.79 -20.12 -69.03
C ASN A 769 -21.61 -18.58 -69.12
N ILE A 770 -21.70 -17.87 -68.01
CA ILE A 770 -21.70 -16.40 -67.98
C ILE A 770 -20.28 -15.84 -68.15
N ASN A 771 -20.18 -14.72 -68.88
CA ASN A 771 -18.97 -13.92 -68.98
C ASN A 771 -18.96 -12.85 -67.88
N LEU A 772 -17.84 -12.69 -67.18
CA LEU A 772 -17.64 -11.61 -66.22
C LEU A 772 -16.81 -10.50 -66.85
N GLU A 773 -17.29 -9.26 -66.75
CA GLU A 773 -16.52 -8.07 -67.08
C GLU A 773 -15.93 -7.47 -65.80
N PHE A 774 -14.60 -7.33 -65.77
CA PHE A 774 -13.90 -6.74 -64.63
C PHE A 774 -13.72 -5.25 -64.87
N THR A 775 -14.59 -4.43 -64.29
CA THR A 775 -14.71 -3.01 -64.66
C THR A 775 -13.68 -2.13 -63.94
N LYS A 776 -13.39 -2.42 -62.66
CA LYS A 776 -12.44 -1.64 -61.84
C LYS A 776 -11.85 -2.45 -60.69
N VAL A 777 -10.69 -2.02 -60.20
CA VAL A 777 -10.09 -2.45 -58.94
C VAL A 777 -10.17 -1.29 -57.94
N LEU A 778 -10.57 -1.62 -56.72
CA LEU A 778 -10.59 -0.72 -55.57
C LEU A 778 -9.28 -0.84 -54.78
N TYR A 779 -8.78 0.28 -54.28
CA TYR A 779 -7.61 0.34 -53.40
C TYR A 779 -7.92 1.17 -52.14
N GLU A 780 -7.29 0.80 -51.03
CA GLU A 780 -7.43 1.46 -49.74
C GLU A 780 -6.07 1.90 -49.18
N SER A 781 -6.07 2.88 -48.28
CA SER A 781 -4.86 3.34 -47.60
C SER A 781 -4.32 2.30 -46.63
N VAL A 782 -3.00 2.14 -46.60
CA VAL A 782 -2.32 1.41 -45.52
C VAL A 782 -2.21 2.35 -44.33
N SER A 783 -3.01 2.09 -43.28
CA SER A 783 -3.18 2.96 -42.12
C SER A 783 -1.95 2.98 -41.20
N GLU A 784 -0.89 3.64 -41.64
CA GLU A 784 0.28 3.96 -40.80
C GLU A 784 -0.06 5.04 -39.76
N LYS A 785 0.62 5.00 -38.61
CA LYS A 785 0.57 6.07 -37.61
C LYS A 785 1.44 7.24 -38.09
N MET A 786 0.98 8.46 -37.89
CA MET A 786 1.79 9.65 -38.15
C MET A 786 2.91 9.77 -37.09
N GLU A 787 4.12 10.13 -37.51
CA GLU A 787 5.29 10.24 -36.62
C GLU A 787 5.97 11.61 -36.74
N PHE A 788 6.38 12.16 -35.60
CA PHE A 788 7.35 13.25 -35.51
C PHE A 788 8.76 12.71 -35.25
N LYS A 789 9.76 13.44 -35.76
CA LYS A 789 11.18 13.12 -35.61
C LYS A 789 11.87 14.15 -34.72
N LYS A 790 12.70 13.69 -33.78
CA LYS A 790 13.59 14.53 -32.97
C LYS A 790 15.01 13.95 -33.02
N THR A 791 15.96 14.70 -33.55
CA THR A 791 17.38 14.33 -33.46
C THR A 791 17.87 14.58 -32.04
N VAL A 792 18.58 13.62 -31.47
CA VAL A 792 19.33 13.72 -30.22
C VAL A 792 20.81 13.74 -30.58
N GLU A 793 21.47 14.87 -30.33
CA GLU A 793 22.88 15.06 -30.61
C GLU A 793 23.77 14.40 -29.55
N LYS A 794 25.03 14.14 -29.90
CA LYS A 794 25.99 13.47 -29.00
C LYS A 794 26.25 14.21 -27.68
N SER A 795 25.98 15.52 -27.61
CA SER A 795 26.04 16.32 -26.38
C SER A 795 25.00 15.89 -25.34
N ASP A 796 23.89 15.31 -25.77
CA ASP A 796 22.69 15.08 -24.96
C ASP A 796 22.62 13.61 -24.47
N LEU A 797 23.70 12.85 -24.70
CA LEU A 797 23.88 11.44 -24.37
C LEU A 797 25.08 11.27 -23.44
N GLU A 798 24.84 10.75 -22.24
CA GLU A 798 25.92 10.40 -21.33
C GLU A 798 26.53 9.06 -21.78
N PHE A 799 27.85 9.03 -21.97
CA PHE A 799 28.59 7.82 -22.34
C PHE A 799 29.27 7.18 -21.12
N GLY A 800 29.18 5.86 -21.04
CA GLY A 800 29.93 5.03 -20.10
C GLY A 800 30.44 3.75 -20.78
N PHE A 801 31.36 3.06 -20.10
CA PHE A 801 31.87 1.76 -20.55
C PHE A 801 31.81 0.78 -19.39
N ASN A 802 31.26 -0.41 -19.64
CA ASN A 802 31.16 -1.49 -18.67
C ASN A 802 32.31 -2.48 -18.90
N SER A 803 33.27 -2.51 -17.96
CA SER A 803 34.48 -3.35 -18.03
C SER A 803 34.17 -4.84 -18.10
N ASP A 804 33.11 -5.28 -17.41
CA ASP A 804 32.90 -6.67 -17.06
C ASP A 804 32.23 -7.43 -18.22
N ASN A 805 31.35 -6.74 -18.94
CA ASN A 805 30.72 -7.20 -20.18
C ASN A 805 31.47 -6.76 -21.46
N ARG A 806 32.47 -5.87 -21.34
CA ARG A 806 33.05 -5.07 -22.44
C ARG A 806 31.97 -4.48 -23.36
N SER A 807 31.15 -3.62 -22.79
CA SER A 807 30.01 -3.00 -23.47
C SER A 807 30.00 -1.47 -23.37
N SER A 808 29.78 -0.81 -24.50
CA SER A 808 29.54 0.63 -24.59
C SER A 808 28.12 0.96 -24.13
N VAL A 809 27.99 1.93 -23.23
CA VAL A 809 26.71 2.30 -22.61
C VAL A 809 26.36 3.76 -22.92
N PHE A 810 25.17 3.99 -23.44
CA PHE A 810 24.64 5.31 -23.76
C PHE A 810 23.37 5.56 -22.95
N TYR A 811 23.33 6.65 -22.18
CA TYR A 811 22.16 7.04 -21.40
C TYR A 811 21.49 8.27 -22.02
N PHE A 812 20.17 8.20 -22.22
CA PHE A 812 19.33 9.32 -22.64
C PHE A 812 18.32 9.64 -21.53
N ARG A 813 18.43 10.84 -20.95
CA ARG A 813 17.69 11.25 -19.74
C ARG A 813 16.19 11.51 -19.95
N ASN A 814 15.73 11.72 -21.18
CA ASN A 814 14.34 12.06 -21.53
C ASN A 814 13.63 13.03 -20.54
N PRO A 815 14.22 14.19 -20.18
CA PRO A 815 13.74 14.99 -19.05
C PRO A 815 12.30 15.53 -19.21
N MET A 816 11.85 15.74 -20.44
CA MET A 816 10.47 16.18 -20.77
C MET A 816 9.47 15.02 -20.90
N LYS A 817 9.89 13.78 -20.60
CA LYS A 817 9.06 12.55 -20.59
C LYS A 817 8.29 12.31 -21.90
N VAL A 818 8.95 12.58 -23.04
CA VAL A 818 8.33 12.47 -24.36
C VAL A 818 8.19 10.98 -24.73
N PRO A 819 7.01 10.50 -25.17
CA PRO A 819 6.75 9.07 -25.43
C PRO A 819 7.40 8.61 -26.74
N ILE A 820 8.61 8.06 -26.66
CA ILE A 820 9.37 7.56 -27.82
C ILE A 820 8.95 6.12 -28.13
N HIS A 821 8.47 5.83 -29.34
CA HIS A 821 8.11 4.47 -29.76
C HIS A 821 9.17 3.78 -30.63
N ARG A 822 10.10 4.54 -31.22
CA ARG A 822 11.25 4.03 -31.98
C ARG A 822 12.45 4.97 -31.86
N ALA A 823 13.66 4.41 -31.89
CA ALA A 823 14.90 5.17 -32.04
C ALA A 823 15.76 4.58 -33.19
N MET A 824 16.43 5.42 -33.96
CA MET A 824 17.37 5.02 -35.01
C MET A 824 18.78 5.51 -34.66
N LEU A 825 19.73 4.58 -34.59
CA LEU A 825 21.13 4.88 -34.26
C LEU A 825 21.92 5.22 -35.52
N PHE A 826 22.70 6.31 -35.48
CA PHE A 826 23.64 6.71 -36.52
C PHE A 826 25.06 6.48 -36.04
N ILE A 827 25.72 5.51 -36.67
CA ILE A 827 27.01 4.96 -36.26
C ILE A 827 28.01 5.21 -37.39
N LYS A 828 29.22 5.65 -37.01
CA LYS A 828 30.27 6.11 -37.92
C LYS A 828 30.93 4.98 -38.71
N GLU A 829 31.03 3.80 -38.10
CA GLU A 829 31.72 2.64 -38.62
C GLU A 829 30.94 2.01 -39.79
N LYS A 830 31.60 1.83 -40.94
CA LYS A 830 30.94 1.41 -42.21
C LYS A 830 30.61 -0.08 -42.33
N LYS A 831 30.97 -0.89 -41.33
CA LYS A 831 30.66 -2.31 -41.25
C LYS A 831 30.76 -2.75 -39.80
N PHE A 832 29.65 -3.23 -39.24
CA PHE A 832 29.58 -3.76 -37.88
C PHE A 832 28.43 -4.76 -37.78
N GLU A 833 28.49 -5.61 -36.75
CA GLU A 833 27.38 -6.41 -36.25
C GLU A 833 27.58 -6.48 -34.73
N ARG A 834 26.58 -6.07 -33.95
CA ARG A 834 26.64 -6.00 -32.48
C ARG A 834 25.32 -6.46 -31.89
N LYS A 835 25.37 -7.19 -30.77
CA LYS A 835 24.23 -7.34 -29.88
C LYS A 835 24.09 -6.09 -29.01
N LEU A 836 22.85 -5.72 -28.66
CA LEU A 836 22.58 -4.71 -27.65
C LEU A 836 21.41 -5.11 -26.75
N ASN A 837 21.38 -4.53 -25.56
CA ASN A 837 20.24 -4.53 -24.65
C ASN A 837 19.72 -3.11 -24.49
N VAL A 838 18.40 -2.91 -24.56
CA VAL A 838 17.75 -1.66 -24.19
C VAL A 838 17.16 -1.81 -22.80
N PHE A 839 17.49 -0.89 -21.91
CA PHE A 839 16.92 -0.76 -20.58
C PHE A 839 16.15 0.55 -20.45
N PHE A 840 15.15 0.57 -19.58
CA PHE A 840 14.36 1.75 -19.23
C PHE A 840 14.27 1.88 -17.70
N LYS A 841 13.92 3.07 -17.22
CA LYS A 841 13.79 3.34 -15.77
C LYS A 841 12.35 3.63 -15.39
N ASN A 842 11.75 2.78 -14.55
CA ASN A 842 10.32 2.84 -14.23
C ASN A 842 10.09 3.23 -12.76
N SER A 843 10.31 4.52 -12.45
CA SER A 843 10.27 5.16 -11.11
C SER A 843 11.14 4.56 -9.99
N SER A 844 11.61 3.32 -10.15
CA SER A 844 12.58 2.62 -9.33
C SER A 844 13.98 3.26 -9.39
N LYS A 845 14.85 2.92 -8.42
CA LYS A 845 16.25 3.40 -8.41
C LYS A 845 17.13 2.73 -9.49
N GLU A 846 16.71 1.57 -9.99
CA GLU A 846 17.47 0.68 -10.88
C GLU A 846 16.99 0.77 -12.35
N PHE A 847 17.57 -0.02 -13.25
CA PHE A 847 17.21 -0.06 -14.68
C PHE A 847 16.64 -1.44 -15.04
N GLU A 848 15.45 -1.46 -15.63
CA GLU A 848 14.74 -2.67 -16.04
C GLU A 848 15.02 -2.96 -17.52
N LEU A 849 15.22 -4.24 -17.88
CA LEU A 849 15.45 -4.65 -19.26
C LEU A 849 14.15 -4.54 -20.06
N LEU A 850 14.14 -3.73 -21.12
CA LEU A 850 13.03 -3.61 -22.06
C LEU A 850 13.05 -4.76 -23.08
N GLY A 851 14.24 -5.13 -23.53
CA GLY A 851 14.47 -6.21 -24.49
C GLY A 851 15.89 -6.18 -25.05
N ASP A 852 16.28 -7.26 -25.74
CA ASP A 852 17.54 -7.40 -26.44
C ASP A 852 17.35 -7.48 -27.96
N GLY A 853 18.39 -7.12 -28.71
CA GLY A 853 18.37 -7.08 -30.17
C GLY A 853 19.77 -7.00 -30.76
N ALA A 854 19.86 -6.82 -32.08
CA ALA A 854 21.13 -6.66 -32.77
C ALA A 854 21.05 -5.56 -33.83
N ILE A 855 22.18 -4.88 -34.05
CA ILE A 855 22.33 -3.83 -35.07
C ILE A 855 23.48 -4.18 -36.00
N PHE A 856 23.34 -3.88 -37.29
CA PHE A 856 24.33 -4.25 -38.29
C PHE A 856 24.36 -3.30 -39.48
N HIS A 857 25.51 -3.25 -40.16
CA HIS A 857 25.69 -2.59 -41.45
C HIS A 857 26.51 -3.50 -42.39
N LYS A 858 25.91 -3.93 -43.50
CA LYS A 858 26.49 -4.90 -44.44
C LYS A 858 26.77 -4.23 -45.79
N GLN A 859 27.85 -4.64 -46.45
CA GLN A 859 28.41 -3.96 -47.66
C GLN A 859 27.43 -3.83 -48.84
N ASN A 860 26.36 -4.64 -48.87
CA ASN A 860 25.31 -4.59 -49.89
C ASN A 860 24.30 -3.43 -49.69
N GLY A 861 24.56 -2.51 -48.75
CA GLY A 861 23.64 -1.41 -48.39
C GLY A 861 22.53 -1.81 -47.42
N LEU A 862 22.49 -3.07 -46.99
CA LEU A 862 21.58 -3.55 -45.96
C LEU A 862 22.11 -3.18 -44.57
N SER A 863 21.38 -2.33 -43.87
CA SER A 863 21.66 -1.95 -42.49
C SER A 863 20.39 -1.90 -41.67
N ASP A 864 20.42 -2.44 -40.46
CA ASP A 864 19.39 -2.18 -39.46
C ASP A 864 20.01 -1.57 -38.20
N THR A 865 19.46 -0.41 -37.83
CA THR A 865 19.78 0.35 -36.63
C THR A 865 18.50 0.90 -35.95
N ASN A 866 17.32 0.35 -36.30
CA ASN A 866 16.02 0.75 -35.75
C ASN A 866 15.67 -0.06 -34.50
N LEU A 867 15.63 0.60 -33.36
CA LEU A 867 15.12 0.08 -32.11
C LEU A 867 13.62 0.38 -32.03
N VAL A 868 12.77 -0.58 -32.38
CA VAL A 868 11.31 -0.47 -32.26
C VAL A 868 10.88 -0.94 -30.87
N PHE A 869 10.15 -0.12 -30.13
CA PHE A 869 9.71 -0.43 -28.77
C PHE A 869 8.26 -0.95 -28.76
N ALA A 870 8.01 -2.04 -28.03
CA ALA A 870 6.68 -2.66 -27.95
C ALA A 870 5.61 -1.75 -27.31
N LYS A 871 6.03 -0.72 -26.57
CA LYS A 871 5.22 0.38 -26.05
C LYS A 871 6.06 1.68 -26.10
N PRO A 872 5.46 2.86 -26.26
CA PRO A 872 6.19 4.13 -26.15
C PRO A 872 6.80 4.33 -24.76
N ILE A 873 7.99 4.93 -24.69
CA ILE A 873 8.79 5.07 -23.48
C ILE A 873 9.00 6.55 -23.15
N SER A 874 8.52 6.96 -21.97
CA SER A 874 8.56 8.34 -21.46
C SER A 874 9.59 8.55 -20.33
N SER A 875 10.56 7.65 -20.16
CA SER A 875 11.53 7.69 -19.06
C SER A 875 12.99 7.58 -19.53
N GLU A 876 13.94 7.54 -18.59
CA GLU A 876 15.36 7.38 -18.91
C GLU A 876 15.60 6.07 -19.67
N LEU A 877 16.29 6.16 -20.82
CA LEU A 877 16.74 5.03 -21.60
C LEU A 877 18.23 4.79 -21.36
N LYS A 878 18.64 3.53 -21.24
CA LYS A 878 20.03 3.07 -21.27
C LYS A 878 20.16 2.04 -22.39
N ILE A 879 21.01 2.31 -23.37
CA ILE A 879 21.36 1.38 -24.45
C ILE A 879 22.75 0.82 -24.13
N GLU A 880 22.87 -0.50 -24.02
CA GLU A 880 24.14 -1.20 -23.78
C GLU A 880 24.49 -2.06 -25.01
N ILE A 881 25.54 -1.69 -25.73
CA ILE A 881 26.03 -2.36 -26.94
C ILE A 881 27.21 -3.26 -26.53
N PHE A 882 27.17 -4.55 -26.85
CA PHE A 882 28.22 -5.51 -26.51
C PHE A 882 29.29 -5.53 -27.60
N ASP A 883 30.48 -4.98 -27.29
CA ASP A 883 31.59 -4.84 -28.24
C ASP A 883 32.53 -6.06 -28.21
N GLY A 884 32.71 -6.68 -27.05
CA GLY A 884 33.39 -7.99 -26.93
C GLY A 884 34.90 -7.89 -27.15
N ASP A 885 35.42 -8.50 -28.22
CA ASP A 885 36.84 -8.40 -28.63
C ASP A 885 37.07 -7.37 -29.77
N ASP A 886 36.01 -6.77 -30.33
CA ASP A 886 36.11 -5.71 -31.34
C ASP A 886 36.21 -4.31 -30.70
N ASP A 887 36.61 -3.31 -31.50
CA ASP A 887 36.58 -1.90 -31.10
C ASP A 887 35.14 -1.38 -30.83
N PRO A 888 34.95 -0.50 -29.82
CA PRO A 888 33.70 0.20 -29.54
C PRO A 888 33.12 1.01 -30.71
N LEU A 889 31.81 0.95 -30.91
CA LEU A 889 31.14 1.73 -31.97
C LEU A 889 30.96 3.21 -31.62
N THR A 890 31.26 4.09 -32.59
CA THR A 890 31.08 5.54 -32.45
C THR A 890 29.65 5.93 -32.84
N LEU A 891 28.76 6.00 -31.86
CA LEU A 891 27.48 6.71 -32.04
C LEU A 891 27.75 8.20 -32.32
N GLU A 892 27.22 8.70 -33.45
CA GLU A 892 27.30 10.10 -33.84
C GLU A 892 26.05 10.87 -33.40
N LYS A 893 24.87 10.27 -33.54
CA LYS A 893 23.57 10.82 -33.09
C LYS A 893 22.51 9.72 -32.98
N MET A 894 21.39 10.02 -32.34
CA MET A 894 20.21 9.15 -32.29
C MET A 894 18.98 9.92 -32.75
N ASP A 895 18.30 9.45 -33.79
CA ASP A 895 17.02 10.03 -34.22
C ASP A 895 15.88 9.30 -33.51
N VAL A 896 15.16 9.97 -32.61
CA VAL A 896 14.00 9.40 -31.91
C VAL A 896 12.69 9.78 -32.60
N PHE A 897 11.76 8.82 -32.63
CA PHE A 897 10.45 8.93 -33.27
C PHE A 897 9.36 8.89 -32.21
N ILE A 898 8.38 9.76 -32.39
CA ILE A 898 7.30 10.04 -31.45
C ILE A 898 6.00 9.99 -32.25
N LEU A 899 4.95 9.35 -31.76
CA LEU A 899 3.66 9.31 -32.44
C LEU A 899 3.01 10.69 -32.42
N GLN A 900 2.43 11.14 -33.54
CA GLN A 900 1.61 12.34 -33.55
C GLN A 900 0.26 12.04 -32.89
N GLU A 901 -0.11 12.88 -31.92
CA GLU A 901 -1.35 12.75 -31.17
C GLU A 901 -2.35 13.86 -31.57
N GLU A 902 -3.63 13.55 -31.42
CA GLU A 902 -4.74 14.50 -31.43
C GLU A 902 -5.41 14.52 -30.05
N ILE A 903 -5.87 15.71 -29.64
CA ILE A 903 -6.52 15.97 -28.37
C ILE A 903 -7.99 16.34 -28.62
N ILE A 904 -8.91 15.66 -27.93
CA ILE A 904 -10.37 15.88 -28.01
C ILE A 904 -10.89 16.34 -26.65
N PHE A 905 -11.70 17.40 -26.60
CA PHE A 905 -12.19 18.05 -25.37
C PHE A 905 -13.61 18.65 -25.55
N PRO A 906 -14.41 18.84 -24.47
CA PRO A 906 -15.76 19.41 -24.56
C PRO A 906 -15.77 20.93 -24.76
N LEU A 907 -16.73 21.41 -25.56
CA LEU A 907 -16.96 22.85 -25.82
C LEU A 907 -18.06 23.48 -24.92
N LYS A 908 -18.72 22.65 -24.11
CA LYS A 908 -19.75 23.02 -23.11
C LYS A 908 -19.48 22.22 -21.83
N LEU A 909 -19.70 22.84 -20.66
CA LEU A 909 -19.61 22.21 -19.34
C LEU A 909 -20.97 22.29 -18.65
N GLU A 910 -21.30 21.31 -17.79
CA GLU A 910 -22.65 21.12 -17.23
C GLU A 910 -23.21 22.31 -16.41
N ASN A 911 -22.35 23.24 -15.97
CA ASN A 911 -22.72 24.36 -15.09
C ASN A 911 -22.60 25.75 -15.73
N ASP A 912 -22.19 25.87 -17.00
CA ASP A 912 -22.00 27.15 -17.68
C ASP A 912 -22.96 27.27 -18.89
N SER A 913 -23.70 28.37 -18.98
CA SER A 913 -24.75 28.60 -20.00
C SER A 913 -24.25 29.22 -21.32
N GLU A 914 -22.97 29.57 -21.40
CA GLU A 914 -22.34 30.15 -22.60
C GLU A 914 -21.32 29.20 -23.24
N SER A 915 -21.11 29.32 -24.55
CA SER A 915 -20.09 28.57 -25.28
C SER A 915 -18.68 29.02 -24.86
N ILE A 916 -17.79 28.07 -24.57
CA ILE A 916 -16.42 28.36 -24.15
C ILE A 916 -15.66 29.11 -25.26
N GLN A 917 -15.05 30.24 -24.92
CA GLN A 917 -14.19 31.05 -25.80
C GLN A 917 -12.89 31.42 -25.07
N ASN A 918 -11.84 31.79 -25.81
CA ASN A 918 -10.51 32.13 -25.28
C ASN A 918 -9.90 30.98 -24.43
N LEU A 919 -9.40 29.96 -25.12
CA LEU A 919 -8.73 28.80 -24.54
C LEU A 919 -7.21 28.94 -24.65
N LYS A 920 -6.48 28.40 -23.67
CA LYS A 920 -5.01 28.25 -23.75
C LYS A 920 -4.58 26.84 -23.38
N ILE A 921 -3.59 26.30 -24.10
CA ILE A 921 -2.87 25.08 -23.70
C ILE A 921 -1.50 25.47 -23.12
N TYR A 922 -1.26 25.11 -21.87
CA TYR A 922 0.01 25.28 -21.16
C TYR A 922 0.81 23.97 -21.19
N TYR A 923 2.14 24.09 -21.25
CA TYR A 923 3.10 22.99 -21.29
C TYR A 923 4.54 23.48 -20.96
N GLY A 924 5.53 22.59 -20.99
CA GLY A 924 6.94 22.88 -20.69
C GLY A 924 7.36 22.66 -19.23
N ASN A 925 6.57 21.93 -18.44
CA ASN A 925 6.84 21.57 -17.05
C ASN A 925 7.22 20.07 -16.92
N PRO A 926 8.53 19.73 -16.78
CA PRO A 926 8.96 18.33 -16.64
C PRO A 926 8.50 17.65 -15.33
N TYR A 927 8.01 18.43 -14.35
CA TYR A 927 7.54 17.96 -13.05
C TYR A 927 6.02 17.84 -12.96
N ALA A 928 5.27 18.18 -14.02
CA ALA A 928 3.82 18.02 -14.06
C ALA A 928 3.40 16.53 -13.95
N PHE A 929 2.40 16.29 -13.10
CA PHE A 929 1.69 15.01 -12.96
C PHE A 929 0.72 14.79 -14.13
N TYR A 930 0.27 13.56 -14.37
CA TYR A 930 -0.75 13.30 -15.39
C TYR A 930 -2.01 14.16 -15.17
N PRO A 931 -2.64 14.70 -16.23
CA PRO A 931 -3.94 15.34 -16.11
C PRO A 931 -5.04 14.28 -15.93
N GLU A 932 -5.84 14.40 -14.89
CA GLU A 932 -6.94 13.47 -14.58
C GLU A 932 -8.25 13.91 -15.20
N PHE A 933 -8.70 13.17 -16.21
CA PHE A 933 -9.91 13.49 -16.97
C PHE A 933 -10.75 12.23 -17.19
N ASP A 934 -11.90 12.13 -16.51
CA ASP A 934 -12.82 10.97 -16.62
C ASP A 934 -13.69 10.99 -17.91
N PHE A 935 -13.15 11.59 -18.96
CA PHE A 935 -13.84 11.83 -20.24
C PHE A 935 -13.85 10.58 -21.14
N GLU A 936 -12.89 9.66 -20.94
CA GLU A 936 -12.80 8.42 -21.73
C GLU A 936 -13.97 7.44 -21.49
N LYS A 937 -14.74 7.61 -20.40
CA LYS A 937 -15.98 6.86 -20.14
C LYS A 937 -17.23 7.48 -20.75
N THR A 938 -17.22 8.77 -21.07
CA THR A 938 -18.38 9.55 -21.55
C THR A 938 -18.30 9.92 -23.04
N PHE A 939 -17.14 9.79 -23.66
CA PHE A 939 -16.97 10.01 -25.09
C PHE A 939 -17.48 8.82 -25.93
N SER A 940 -18.48 9.06 -26.79
CA SER A 940 -18.87 8.13 -27.86
C SER A 940 -18.19 8.49 -29.18
N GLU A 941 -17.75 7.49 -29.95
CA GLU A 941 -17.15 7.69 -31.27
C GLU A 941 -18.17 8.11 -32.34
N SER A 942 -19.47 8.13 -32.02
CA SER A 942 -20.56 8.55 -32.89
C SER A 942 -20.82 10.07 -32.89
N THR A 943 -20.10 10.87 -32.10
CA THR A 943 -20.40 12.31 -31.89
C THR A 943 -19.59 13.23 -32.81
N TYR A 944 -20.21 14.35 -33.24
CA TYR A 944 -19.59 15.35 -34.11
C TYR A 944 -18.37 16.03 -33.46
N LEU A 945 -17.22 15.98 -34.16
CA LEU A 945 -15.97 16.64 -33.79
C LEU A 945 -15.77 17.91 -34.65
N ASN A 946 -15.50 19.05 -34.02
CA ASN A 946 -15.08 20.28 -34.72
C ASN A 946 -13.55 20.42 -34.66
N GLU A 947 -12.88 20.65 -35.79
CA GLU A 947 -11.46 21.00 -35.77
C GLU A 947 -11.24 22.43 -35.25
N VAL A 948 -10.23 22.59 -34.38
CA VAL A 948 -9.95 23.84 -33.65
C VAL A 948 -8.52 24.29 -33.96
N ILE A 949 -8.32 25.59 -34.18
CA ILE A 949 -7.05 26.16 -34.63
C ILE A 949 -6.19 26.54 -33.43
N ILE A 950 -4.91 26.13 -33.44
CA ILE A 950 -3.89 26.58 -32.47
C ILE A 950 -3.11 27.78 -33.04
N HIS A 951 -2.81 28.76 -32.20
CA HIS A 951 -1.90 29.88 -32.49
C HIS A 951 -0.43 29.55 -32.10
N LYS A 952 0.48 30.49 -32.38
CA LYS A 952 1.93 30.33 -32.18
C LYS A 952 2.31 30.15 -30.69
N GLU A 953 3.45 29.52 -30.43
CA GLU A 953 4.06 29.39 -29.09
C GLU A 953 4.43 30.75 -28.49
N HIS A 954 4.10 30.92 -27.20
CA HIS A 954 4.52 32.03 -26.34
C HIS A 954 5.20 31.48 -25.08
N GLU A 955 6.26 32.14 -24.62
CA GLU A 955 6.87 31.86 -23.32
C GLU A 955 6.06 32.55 -22.20
N ASN A 956 5.90 31.89 -21.06
CA ASN A 956 5.08 32.36 -19.95
C ASN A 956 5.85 33.38 -19.10
N GLU A 957 5.45 34.65 -19.18
CA GLU A 957 6.03 35.77 -18.40
C GLU A 957 6.00 35.55 -16.87
N ASN A 958 5.15 34.65 -16.37
CA ASN A 958 5.03 34.31 -14.95
C ASN A 958 5.82 33.04 -14.55
N PHE A 959 6.62 32.46 -15.46
CA PHE A 959 7.33 31.21 -15.21
C PHE A 959 8.37 31.33 -14.09
N GLY A 960 8.32 30.43 -13.10
CA GLY A 960 9.30 30.37 -12.02
C GLY A 960 9.05 29.26 -11.01
N TYR A 961 10.08 28.44 -10.77
CA TYR A 961 10.02 27.33 -9.80
C TYR A 961 9.86 27.85 -8.37
N SER A 962 8.91 27.28 -7.61
CA SER A 962 8.79 27.55 -6.18
C SER A 962 9.78 26.73 -5.34
N ILE A 963 10.08 27.19 -4.12
CA ILE A 963 10.95 26.47 -3.17
C ILE A 963 10.32 25.13 -2.70
N GLY A 964 9.02 24.93 -2.91
CA GLY A 964 8.31 23.68 -2.61
C GLY A 964 8.35 22.63 -3.73
N GLU A 965 8.74 23.01 -4.94
CA GLU A 965 8.75 22.13 -6.10
C GLU A 965 10.15 21.55 -6.38
N PRO A 966 10.26 20.34 -6.95
CA PRO A 966 11.55 19.81 -7.37
C PRO A 966 12.17 20.67 -8.51
N PRO A 967 13.51 20.73 -8.62
CA PRO A 967 14.49 19.86 -7.96
C PRO A 967 15.19 20.53 -6.75
N VAL A 968 14.73 20.24 -5.52
CA VAL A 968 15.48 20.56 -4.30
C VAL A 968 16.74 19.68 -4.20
N SER A 969 17.89 20.31 -3.95
CA SER A 969 19.18 19.62 -3.84
C SER A 969 19.20 18.54 -2.75
N THR A 970 19.72 17.35 -3.09
CA THR A 970 19.85 16.22 -2.15
C THR A 970 20.73 16.53 -0.94
N TRP A 971 21.70 17.44 -1.09
CA TRP A 971 22.52 17.93 0.03
C TRP A 971 21.71 18.78 1.02
N ILE A 972 20.78 19.61 0.53
CA ILE A 972 19.88 20.41 1.38
C ILE A 972 18.92 19.48 2.14
N ILE A 973 18.33 18.51 1.44
CA ILE A 973 17.45 17.49 2.03
C ILE A 973 18.18 16.70 3.14
N ARG A 974 19.40 16.20 2.88
CA ARG A 974 20.22 15.51 3.89
C ARG A 974 20.59 16.44 5.06
N GLY A 975 20.90 17.71 4.81
CA GLY A 975 21.16 18.71 5.84
C GLY A 975 19.98 18.92 6.80
N PHE A 976 18.76 19.02 6.28
CA PHE A 976 17.55 19.11 7.12
C PHE A 976 17.31 17.86 7.99
N PHE A 977 17.65 16.66 7.51
CA PHE A 977 17.55 15.44 8.31
C PHE A 977 18.50 15.46 9.51
N PHE A 978 19.77 15.83 9.31
CA PHE A 978 20.75 15.95 10.40
C PHE A 978 20.42 17.09 11.38
N LEU A 979 19.82 18.19 10.90
CA LEU A 979 19.29 19.24 11.77
C LEU A 979 18.14 18.70 12.64
N GLY A 980 17.21 17.95 12.05
CA GLY A 980 16.13 17.28 12.77
C GLY A 980 16.64 16.30 13.84
N LEU A 981 17.65 15.49 13.52
CA LEU A 981 18.31 14.58 14.48
C LEU A 981 18.96 15.34 15.64
N THR A 982 19.55 16.52 15.37
CA THR A 982 20.17 17.36 16.40
C THR A 982 19.13 17.94 17.35
N ILE A 983 17.99 18.43 16.82
CA ILE A 983 16.83 18.88 17.60
C ILE A 983 16.28 17.72 18.45
N LEU A 984 16.10 16.54 17.84
CA LEU A 984 15.59 15.34 18.51
C LEU A 984 16.51 14.86 19.62
N ALA A 985 17.83 14.92 19.44
CA ALA A 985 18.81 14.56 20.47
C ALA A 985 18.73 15.51 21.68
N PHE A 986 18.59 16.82 21.45
CA PHE A 986 18.40 17.81 22.51
C PHE A 986 17.08 17.60 23.28
N LEU A 987 15.97 17.38 22.57
CA LEU A 987 14.67 17.11 23.19
C LEU A 987 14.68 15.79 23.97
N THR A 988 15.30 14.74 23.42
CA THR A 988 15.46 13.44 24.08
C THR A 988 16.31 13.56 25.35
N TYR A 989 17.42 14.30 25.31
CA TYR A 989 18.22 14.61 26.51
C TYR A 989 17.37 15.32 27.59
N LYS A 990 16.53 16.28 27.21
CA LYS A 990 15.62 16.98 28.13
C LYS A 990 14.55 16.03 28.70
N VAL A 991 13.98 15.15 27.89
CA VAL A 991 13.05 14.08 28.29
C VAL A 991 13.68 13.11 29.29
N PHE A 992 14.96 12.74 29.13
CA PHE A 992 15.62 11.90 30.12
C PHE A 992 16.05 12.67 31.38
N ARG A 993 16.51 13.92 31.25
CA ARG A 993 17.00 14.73 32.39
C ARG A 993 15.92 15.08 33.41
N SER A 994 14.67 15.37 33.02
CA SER A 994 13.67 15.78 34.03
C SER A 994 13.31 14.64 35.00
N LYS A 995 13.21 13.38 34.52
CA LYS A 995 12.87 12.22 35.35
C LYS A 995 13.96 11.81 36.37
N THR A 996 15.09 12.52 36.42
CA THR A 996 16.08 12.41 37.52
C THR A 996 15.90 13.42 38.64
N LEU A 997 15.15 14.52 38.44
CA LEU A 997 14.96 15.55 39.48
C LEU A 997 13.91 15.14 40.51
N ASP A 998 12.91 14.37 40.12
CA ASP A 998 11.83 13.88 41.00
C ASP A 998 12.28 12.75 41.96
N LEU A 999 13.53 12.28 41.84
CA LEU A 999 14.11 11.21 42.68
C LEU A 999 15.05 11.73 43.78
N ASP A 1000 15.40 13.02 43.76
CA ASP A 1000 16.22 13.69 44.79
C ASP A 1000 15.35 14.40 45.86
N GLY A 1001 14.04 14.10 45.91
CA GLY A 1001 13.16 14.51 47.00
C GLY A 1001 13.53 13.82 48.31
N PRO A 1002 13.31 14.47 49.48
CA PRO A 1002 13.72 13.90 50.77
C PRO A 1002 12.95 12.60 51.08
N VAL A 1003 13.70 11.56 51.44
CA VAL A 1003 13.11 10.32 51.98
C VAL A 1003 12.54 10.61 53.36
N ILE A 1004 11.23 10.40 53.51
CA ILE A 1004 10.45 10.45 54.76
C ILE A 1004 9.61 9.17 54.80
#